data_AF-A0A2R7SG33-F1
#
_entry.id   AF-A0A2R7SG33-F1
#
_cell.length_a   1.000
_cell.length_b   1.000
_cell.length_c   1.000
_cell.angle_alpha   90.00
_cell.angle_beta   90.00
_cell.angle_gamma   90.00
#
_symmetry.space_group_name_H-M   'P 1'
#
loop_
_entity.id
_entity.type
_entity.pdbx_description
1 polymer ?
#
loop_
_entity_poly.entity_id
_entity_poly.type
_entity_poly.pdbx_seq_one_letter_code
_entity_poly.pdbx_strand_id
1 'polypeptide(L)'
;LVLFNVSNDDGLETRLNALGTVNATQSAELRAVARAGFADTVLNMAGIVRARSLEGVGGQVVVDGGKQGVTWVNGTIDASGGSAQVGGDVLVQGQRIMLDNSALLDASGDAGGGRIRVGGDFHGANPAITNADMLIVRPGARLSADAGTRGNGGQLVLWSEQSTLFLGSLSARGGALSGNGGQAEVSGRYALSFAGASDLSAANGKLGQLLLDPTDIVVSNTGASDISSNVSFGDAGGTVTIKATGANSLQALLGSQDVVLEATNSITVNTAVTATQALTLRAGDDITINQALSTGGLTLSANHAGGPASGNGVINTTASLTTTGGGAISISNNGSSGSNSLGGNISAAGSLTISGTTALSGTASAPTISIAAGTTTLGSANRLSDTAAVNVASGATLTLNGSDTIGSLTAAGTLSFTNGADTLTAATYAFSNGAIVNTKLGVGSVTSNGTVALNNTHAGSFLTVESGTLTTNQANLLGNSAVITINNGATLTLGGADIVGSLVIAGTLSTSGFTLTGTSYTLNDGAVVGARLGTGTLTSNGTVALNATSAATIVNVASGTLSLGAASLLADAAAVSISSGATLRLGGNDTVGSLTAAGTLAGTSTLTAATYALNDGAAVNARLGLGTVTSNGSVSVTNDIAALTVHVDSGTLTIGNGSGANSHLAGTATVDGSGTVAFNRTGDISSATAFTGGISIAKLGSNVLTLSNTANSYTGGTTITSGTLQLGGNDVLGSGPVSVSGGTLGMGTRTDTVSSLTVQNGSVTGTGTLTASTYALNNLTTVNANLGAGTLTSN
;
A
#
# COMPACT_ATOMS: atom_id res chain seq x y z
N LEU A 1 -26.89 18.72 -60.87
CA LEU A 1 -28.18 18.31 -60.26
C LEU A 1 -29.22 18.18 -61.38
N VAL A 2 -29.70 16.97 -61.66
CA VAL A 2 -30.82 16.75 -62.59
C VAL A 2 -32.05 16.48 -61.74
N LEU A 3 -32.99 17.43 -61.72
CA LEU A 3 -34.23 17.33 -60.94
C LEU A 3 -35.34 16.77 -61.84
N PHE A 4 -35.81 15.57 -61.55
CA PHE A 4 -37.01 15.01 -62.16
C PHE A 4 -38.19 15.31 -61.22
N ASN A 5 -39.04 16.27 -61.59
CA ASN A 5 -40.30 16.52 -60.88
C ASN A 5 -41.42 15.76 -61.61
N VAL A 6 -41.65 14.52 -61.21
CA VAL A 6 -42.70 13.67 -61.81
C VAL A 6 -43.93 13.76 -60.91
N SER A 7 -44.94 14.53 -61.33
CA SER A 7 -46.29 14.47 -60.75
C SER A 7 -47.07 13.34 -61.41
N ASN A 8 -47.67 12.43 -60.64
CA ASN A 8 -48.48 11.35 -61.20
C ASN A 8 -49.71 11.05 -60.32
N ASP A 9 -50.87 10.92 -60.96
CA ASP A 9 -52.19 10.71 -60.37
C ASP A 9 -52.64 9.25 -60.57
N ASP A 10 -52.06 8.32 -59.80
CA ASP A 10 -52.43 6.90 -59.65
C ASP A 10 -51.67 5.88 -60.53
N GLY A 11 -50.95 4.94 -59.89
CA GLY A 11 -50.73 3.59 -60.44
C GLY A 11 -49.30 3.06 -60.69
N LEU A 12 -48.21 3.70 -60.26
CA LEU A 12 -46.85 3.15 -60.46
C LEU A 12 -46.33 2.37 -59.23
N GLU A 13 -45.91 1.13 -59.44
CA GLU A 13 -45.22 0.28 -58.45
C GLU A 13 -43.87 0.88 -57.98
N THR A 14 -43.27 1.81 -58.74
CA THR A 14 -42.03 2.51 -58.35
C THR A 14 -42.02 3.98 -58.80
N ARG A 15 -41.61 4.90 -57.91
CA ARG A 15 -41.62 6.36 -58.19
C ARG A 15 -40.36 6.88 -58.91
N LEU A 16 -39.17 6.39 -58.57
CA LEU A 16 -37.93 6.69 -59.30
C LEU A 16 -37.21 5.38 -59.65
N ASN A 17 -37.02 5.12 -60.95
CA ASN A 17 -36.25 3.98 -61.44
C ASN A 17 -34.93 4.48 -62.06
N ALA A 18 -33.81 4.10 -61.47
CA ALA A 18 -32.49 4.33 -62.05
C ALA A 18 -31.95 3.01 -62.59
N LEU A 19 -32.21 2.74 -63.88
CA LEU A 19 -31.87 1.49 -64.56
C LEU A 19 -30.55 1.57 -65.35
N GLY A 20 -30.08 2.79 -65.66
CA GLY A 20 -28.88 3.07 -66.45
C GLY A 20 -27.68 3.50 -65.60
N THR A 21 -26.73 4.19 -66.22
CA THR A 21 -25.51 4.67 -65.54
C THR A 21 -25.59 6.18 -65.28
N VAL A 22 -25.40 6.59 -64.02
CA VAL A 22 -25.14 7.97 -63.59
C VAL A 22 -23.66 8.07 -63.22
N ASN A 23 -22.92 8.96 -63.86
CA ASN A 23 -21.49 9.16 -63.60
C ASN A 23 -21.23 10.63 -63.27
N ALA A 24 -20.59 10.89 -62.14
CA ALA A 24 -20.22 12.22 -61.65
C ALA A 24 -18.75 12.25 -61.20
N THR A 25 -18.14 13.44 -61.20
CA THR A 25 -16.73 13.63 -60.82
C THR A 25 -16.52 13.88 -59.33
N GLN A 26 -17.57 14.22 -58.57
CA GLN A 26 -17.47 14.53 -57.15
C GLN A 26 -18.68 14.07 -56.35
N SER A 27 -19.90 14.39 -56.79
CA SER A 27 -21.12 13.99 -56.08
C SER A 27 -22.23 13.56 -57.03
N ALA A 28 -22.93 12.48 -56.68
CA ALA A 28 -24.14 12.01 -57.33
C ALA A 28 -25.25 11.80 -56.28
N GLU A 29 -26.41 12.43 -56.49
CA GLU A 29 -27.55 12.28 -55.59
C GLU A 29 -28.78 11.80 -56.37
N LEU A 30 -29.45 10.78 -55.83
CA LEU A 30 -30.74 10.30 -56.30
C LEU A 30 -31.72 10.36 -55.16
N ARG A 31 -32.72 11.24 -55.30
CA ARG A 31 -33.71 11.50 -54.26
C ARG A 31 -35.11 11.32 -54.80
N ALA A 32 -35.94 10.60 -54.08
CA ALA A 32 -37.37 10.44 -54.34
C ALA A 32 -38.14 10.63 -53.03
N VAL A 33 -39.33 11.23 -53.11
CA VAL A 33 -40.18 11.46 -51.94
C VAL A 33 -41.60 10.97 -52.24
N ALA A 34 -42.13 10.14 -51.34
CA ALA A 34 -43.52 9.71 -51.41
C ALA A 34 -44.47 10.56 -50.54
N ARG A 35 -45.73 10.70 -51.00
CA ARG A 35 -46.84 11.21 -50.16
C ARG A 35 -47.36 10.08 -49.28
N ALA A 36 -47.73 10.39 -48.04
CA ALA A 36 -48.20 9.42 -47.04
C ALA A 36 -49.37 8.57 -47.57
N GLY A 37 -49.36 7.26 -47.31
CA GLY A 37 -50.45 6.33 -47.60
C GLY A 37 -50.20 5.29 -48.70
N PHE A 38 -49.04 5.29 -49.37
CA PHE A 38 -48.67 4.30 -50.40
C PHE A 38 -47.51 3.41 -49.93
N ALA A 39 -47.70 2.08 -49.99
CA ALA A 39 -46.79 1.09 -49.40
C ALA A 39 -45.68 0.55 -50.33
N ASP A 40 -45.59 1.06 -51.56
CA ASP A 40 -44.75 0.51 -52.65
C ASP A 40 -43.28 0.98 -52.61
N THR A 41 -42.53 0.58 -53.63
CA THR A 41 -41.15 1.02 -53.87
C THR A 41 -41.14 2.50 -54.25
N VAL A 42 -40.30 3.30 -53.59
CA VAL A 42 -40.19 4.74 -53.87
C VAL A 42 -38.99 5.02 -54.74
N LEU A 43 -37.90 4.31 -54.52
CA LEU A 43 -36.68 4.45 -55.30
C LEU A 43 -36.13 3.05 -55.59
N ASN A 44 -35.97 2.73 -56.86
CA ASN A 44 -35.31 1.51 -57.33
C ASN A 44 -34.00 1.87 -58.04
N MET A 45 -32.89 1.49 -57.40
CA MET A 45 -31.53 1.56 -57.94
C MET A 45 -31.13 0.23 -58.55
N ALA A 46 -31.38 0.00 -59.85
CA ALA A 46 -30.97 -1.23 -60.54
C ALA A 46 -29.71 -1.04 -61.43
N GLY A 47 -29.40 0.20 -61.80
CA GLY A 47 -28.25 0.56 -62.64
C GLY A 47 -26.97 0.86 -61.85
N ILE A 48 -26.14 1.75 -62.38
CA ILE A 48 -24.85 2.14 -61.78
C ILE A 48 -24.90 3.62 -61.41
N VAL A 49 -24.55 3.98 -60.17
CA VAL A 49 -24.34 5.37 -59.75
C VAL A 49 -22.92 5.50 -59.24
N ARG A 50 -22.17 6.40 -59.87
CA ARG A 50 -20.74 6.51 -59.66
C ARG A 50 -20.34 7.96 -59.39
N ALA A 51 -19.59 8.14 -58.31
CA ALA A 51 -18.83 9.35 -58.02
C ALA A 51 -17.51 8.92 -57.38
N ARG A 52 -16.49 8.62 -58.20
CA ARG A 52 -15.18 8.15 -57.72
C ARG A 52 -14.33 9.29 -57.19
N SER A 53 -13.39 8.96 -56.31
CA SER A 53 -12.43 9.93 -55.80
C SER A 53 -11.58 10.54 -56.93
N LEU A 54 -11.30 11.83 -56.84
CA LEU A 54 -10.49 12.57 -57.82
C LEU A 54 -9.52 13.50 -57.06
N GLU A 55 -8.24 13.47 -57.41
CA GLU A 55 -7.21 14.38 -56.85
C GLU A 55 -7.15 14.43 -55.31
N GLY A 56 -7.45 13.31 -54.64
CA GLY A 56 -7.43 13.21 -53.17
C GLY A 56 -8.72 13.68 -52.48
N VAL A 57 -9.73 14.13 -53.22
CA VAL A 57 -11.07 14.39 -52.70
C VAL A 57 -11.94 13.14 -52.92
N GLY A 58 -12.49 12.60 -51.82
CA GLY A 58 -13.40 11.46 -51.87
C GLY A 58 -14.70 11.81 -52.59
N GLY A 59 -15.16 10.95 -53.50
CA GLY A 59 -16.45 11.14 -54.15
C GLY A 59 -17.62 10.81 -53.22
N GLN A 60 -18.80 11.35 -53.49
CA GLN A 60 -20.00 11.17 -52.66
C GLN A 60 -21.16 10.62 -53.49
N VAL A 61 -21.81 9.57 -53.00
CA VAL A 61 -23.07 9.08 -53.58
C VAL A 61 -24.15 9.04 -52.51
N VAL A 62 -25.27 9.71 -52.76
CA VAL A 62 -26.46 9.71 -51.89
C VAL A 62 -27.64 9.08 -52.64
N VAL A 63 -28.26 8.07 -52.04
CA VAL A 63 -29.51 7.47 -52.49
C VAL A 63 -30.54 7.63 -51.38
N ASP A 64 -31.59 8.42 -51.62
CA ASP A 64 -32.57 8.81 -50.61
C ASP A 64 -33.98 8.57 -51.14
N GLY A 65 -34.64 7.51 -50.67
CA GLY A 65 -36.04 7.21 -51.00
C GLY A 65 -37.05 7.95 -50.12
N GLY A 66 -36.61 8.85 -49.23
CA GLY A 66 -37.46 9.63 -48.37
C GLY A 66 -38.10 8.86 -47.20
N LYS A 67 -38.93 9.55 -46.43
CA LYS A 67 -39.48 9.06 -45.15
C LYS A 67 -40.66 8.08 -45.28
N GLN A 68 -40.95 7.60 -46.48
CA GLN A 68 -42.09 6.72 -46.75
C GLN A 68 -41.69 5.69 -47.82
N GLY A 69 -42.19 4.46 -47.72
CA GLY A 69 -42.03 3.42 -48.73
C GLY A 69 -40.68 2.70 -48.70
N VAL A 70 -40.31 2.04 -49.81
CA VAL A 70 -39.08 1.23 -49.90
C VAL A 70 -38.02 1.88 -50.81
N THR A 71 -36.79 2.02 -50.30
CA THR A 71 -35.58 2.24 -51.11
C THR A 71 -34.98 0.88 -51.45
N TRP A 72 -35.10 0.47 -52.71
CA TRP A 72 -34.58 -0.80 -53.22
C TRP A 72 -33.29 -0.56 -54.00
N VAL A 73 -32.20 -1.19 -53.58
CA VAL A 73 -30.92 -1.20 -54.30
C VAL A 73 -30.63 -2.61 -54.79
N ASN A 74 -30.54 -2.76 -56.10
CA ASN A 74 -30.20 -4.00 -56.79
C ASN A 74 -28.97 -3.85 -57.70
N GLY A 75 -28.55 -2.62 -57.99
CA GLY A 75 -27.42 -2.27 -58.84
C GLY A 75 -26.15 -1.87 -58.07
N THR A 76 -25.29 -1.07 -58.71
CA THR A 76 -24.00 -0.66 -58.16
C THR A 76 -23.97 0.81 -57.74
N ILE A 77 -23.48 1.08 -56.53
CA ILE A 77 -23.11 2.40 -56.03
C ILE A 77 -21.59 2.42 -55.83
N ASP A 78 -20.89 3.26 -56.59
CA ASP A 78 -19.43 3.27 -56.69
C ASP A 78 -18.88 4.67 -56.31
N ALA A 79 -18.36 4.76 -55.10
CA ALA A 79 -17.58 5.88 -54.59
C ALA A 79 -16.10 5.50 -54.39
N SER A 80 -15.60 4.50 -55.12
CA SER A 80 -14.23 4.00 -54.94
C SER A 80 -13.15 5.04 -55.29
N GLY A 81 -12.00 4.93 -54.63
CA GLY A 81 -10.76 5.62 -54.96
C GLY A 81 -9.84 4.76 -55.80
N GLY A 82 -9.19 5.35 -56.80
CA GLY A 82 -8.16 4.71 -57.61
C GLY A 82 -6.81 4.59 -56.88
N SER A 83 -5.74 4.37 -57.64
CA SER A 83 -4.38 4.26 -57.12
C SER A 83 -3.98 5.47 -56.29
N ALA A 84 -3.36 5.23 -55.13
CA ALA A 84 -2.97 6.21 -54.12
C ALA A 84 -4.11 7.12 -53.58
N GLN A 85 -5.38 6.76 -53.77
CA GLN A 85 -6.53 7.54 -53.29
C GLN A 85 -7.25 6.82 -52.15
N VAL A 86 -7.90 7.59 -51.29
CA VAL A 86 -8.87 7.06 -50.32
C VAL A 86 -10.23 6.87 -50.98
N GLY A 87 -11.01 5.93 -50.46
CA GLY A 87 -12.40 5.74 -50.85
C GLY A 87 -13.29 6.93 -50.46
N GLY A 88 -14.41 7.06 -51.16
CA GLY A 88 -15.41 8.12 -50.97
C GLY A 88 -16.47 7.80 -49.91
N ASP A 89 -17.62 8.45 -50.02
CA ASP A 89 -18.75 8.33 -49.11
C ASP A 89 -20.00 7.83 -49.83
N VAL A 90 -20.60 6.76 -49.32
CA VAL A 90 -21.89 6.24 -49.77
C VAL A 90 -22.91 6.38 -48.66
N LEU A 91 -24.04 7.01 -48.96
CA LEU A 91 -25.16 7.18 -48.04
C LEU A 91 -26.45 6.69 -48.70
N VAL A 92 -27.08 5.67 -48.11
CA VAL A 92 -28.37 5.12 -48.55
C VAL A 92 -29.40 5.32 -47.44
N GLN A 93 -30.50 5.99 -47.75
CA GLN A 93 -31.53 6.41 -46.79
C GLN A 93 -32.94 6.10 -47.32
N GLY A 94 -33.87 5.93 -46.39
CA GLY A 94 -35.27 5.67 -46.68
C GLY A 94 -35.99 5.16 -45.43
N GLN A 95 -37.31 5.08 -45.48
CA GLN A 95 -38.09 4.44 -44.40
C GLN A 95 -37.78 2.95 -44.28
N ARG A 96 -37.82 2.21 -45.39
CA ARG A 96 -37.45 0.79 -45.45
C ARG A 96 -36.42 0.61 -46.55
N ILE A 97 -35.35 -0.12 -46.31
CA ILE A 97 -34.25 -0.28 -47.26
C ILE A 97 -34.02 -1.76 -47.57
N MET A 98 -33.98 -2.11 -48.85
CA MET A 98 -33.65 -3.44 -49.35
C MET A 98 -32.36 -3.35 -50.18
N LEU A 99 -31.28 -3.98 -49.72
CA LEU A 99 -30.11 -4.28 -50.55
C LEU A 99 -30.27 -5.72 -51.07
N ASP A 100 -30.59 -5.85 -52.35
CA ASP A 100 -30.90 -7.13 -52.98
C ASP A 100 -29.64 -7.90 -53.40
N ASN A 101 -29.80 -9.11 -53.91
CA ASN A 101 -28.71 -10.07 -54.12
C ASN A 101 -27.58 -9.58 -55.05
N SER A 102 -27.81 -8.60 -55.93
CA SER A 102 -26.75 -8.01 -56.78
C SER A 102 -26.33 -6.60 -56.37
N ALA A 103 -26.81 -6.09 -55.24
CA ALA A 103 -26.39 -4.79 -54.72
C ALA A 103 -24.88 -4.78 -54.45
N LEU A 104 -24.18 -3.80 -55.01
CA LEU A 104 -22.76 -3.55 -54.75
C LEU A 104 -22.58 -2.11 -54.31
N LEU A 105 -22.13 -1.89 -53.07
CA LEU A 105 -21.74 -0.58 -52.56
C LEU A 105 -20.23 -0.60 -52.36
N ASP A 106 -19.50 0.22 -53.10
CA ASP A 106 -18.04 0.26 -53.06
C ASP A 106 -17.53 1.66 -52.73
N ALA A 107 -16.92 1.78 -51.56
CA ALA A 107 -16.19 2.94 -51.09
C ALA A 107 -14.74 2.53 -50.75
N SER A 108 -14.18 1.54 -51.43
CA SER A 108 -12.79 1.11 -51.24
C SER A 108 -11.83 2.13 -51.84
N GLY A 109 -10.59 2.16 -51.35
CA GLY A 109 -9.53 3.01 -51.91
C GLY A 109 -8.15 2.39 -51.74
N ASP A 110 -7.21 2.70 -52.63
CA ASP A 110 -5.86 2.13 -52.58
C ASP A 110 -5.04 2.60 -51.36
N ALA A 111 -5.23 3.86 -50.93
CA ALA A 111 -4.54 4.49 -49.80
C ALA A 111 -5.36 4.52 -48.49
N GLY A 112 -6.56 3.94 -48.49
CA GLY A 112 -7.47 3.89 -47.35
C GLY A 112 -8.93 3.68 -47.77
N GLY A 113 -9.69 3.00 -46.93
CA GLY A 113 -11.13 2.82 -47.14
C GLY A 113 -11.94 4.09 -46.88
N GLY A 114 -13.09 4.19 -47.55
CA GLY A 114 -14.07 5.26 -47.41
C GLY A 114 -15.16 4.96 -46.37
N ARG A 115 -16.35 5.53 -46.55
CA ARG A 115 -17.49 5.33 -45.65
C ARG A 115 -18.71 4.82 -46.39
N ILE A 116 -19.42 3.87 -45.81
CA ILE A 116 -20.72 3.40 -46.28
C ILE A 116 -21.71 3.49 -45.11
N ARG A 117 -22.82 4.19 -45.31
CA ARG A 117 -23.91 4.34 -44.32
C ARG A 117 -25.23 3.96 -44.96
N VAL A 118 -25.91 2.98 -44.40
CA VAL A 118 -27.18 2.45 -44.91
C VAL A 118 -28.21 2.47 -43.80
N GLY A 119 -29.26 3.24 -43.98
CA GLY A 119 -30.37 3.33 -43.03
C GLY A 119 -30.06 4.08 -41.74
N GLY A 120 -28.87 4.63 -41.55
CA GLY A 120 -28.55 5.45 -40.39
C GLY A 120 -27.05 5.78 -40.32
N ASP A 121 -26.67 6.47 -39.25
CA ASP A 121 -25.27 6.70 -38.87
C ASP A 121 -24.97 5.93 -37.57
N PHE A 122 -23.75 6.06 -37.04
CA PHE A 122 -23.31 5.29 -35.87
C PHE A 122 -24.28 5.44 -34.67
N HIS A 123 -24.74 4.32 -34.09
CA HIS A 123 -25.81 4.23 -33.06
C HIS A 123 -27.15 4.90 -33.43
N GLY A 124 -27.39 5.19 -34.72
CA GLY A 124 -28.51 6.02 -35.17
C GLY A 124 -28.50 7.45 -34.62
N ALA A 125 -27.37 7.93 -34.10
CA ALA A 125 -27.31 9.14 -33.28
C ALA A 125 -27.29 10.45 -34.08
N ASN A 126 -27.06 10.39 -35.40
CA ASN A 126 -26.96 11.57 -36.25
C ASN A 126 -28.33 12.01 -36.77
N PRO A 127 -28.93 13.10 -36.24
CA PRO A 127 -30.28 13.53 -36.65
C PRO A 127 -30.34 14.08 -38.08
N ALA A 128 -29.19 14.35 -38.72
CA ALA A 128 -29.13 14.74 -40.13
C ALA A 128 -29.33 13.56 -41.09
N ILE A 129 -29.22 12.33 -40.58
CA ILE A 129 -29.41 11.11 -41.35
C ILE A 129 -30.73 10.46 -40.92
N THR A 130 -31.63 10.21 -41.87
CA THR A 130 -32.89 9.50 -41.59
C THR A 130 -32.55 8.05 -41.21
N ASN A 131 -32.92 7.65 -40.00
CA ASN A 131 -32.87 6.26 -39.60
C ASN A 131 -34.01 5.49 -40.31
N ALA A 132 -33.68 4.35 -40.92
CA ALA A 132 -34.67 3.47 -41.53
C ALA A 132 -35.45 2.75 -40.43
N ASP A 133 -36.74 2.51 -40.62
CA ASP A 133 -37.52 1.61 -39.76
C ASP A 133 -37.01 0.17 -39.92
N MET A 134 -36.71 -0.27 -41.15
CA MET A 134 -36.26 -1.63 -41.43
C MET A 134 -35.18 -1.67 -42.51
N LEU A 135 -34.19 -2.53 -42.33
CA LEU A 135 -33.11 -2.77 -43.28
C LEU A 135 -32.99 -4.26 -43.57
N ILE A 136 -33.06 -4.65 -44.84
CA ILE A 136 -32.79 -6.02 -45.29
C ILE A 136 -31.60 -5.99 -46.24
N VAL A 137 -30.58 -6.80 -45.94
CA VAL A 137 -29.43 -7.05 -46.81
C VAL A 137 -29.43 -8.52 -47.18
N ARG A 138 -29.79 -8.83 -48.42
CA ARG A 138 -29.98 -10.21 -48.89
C ARG A 138 -28.66 -10.92 -49.19
N PRO A 139 -28.68 -12.28 -49.28
CA PRO A 139 -27.51 -13.04 -49.71
C PRO A 139 -27.01 -12.57 -51.08
N GLY A 140 -25.74 -12.21 -51.17
CA GLY A 140 -25.11 -11.73 -52.40
C GLY A 140 -24.87 -10.21 -52.45
N ALA A 141 -25.60 -9.41 -51.68
CA ALA A 141 -25.30 -7.99 -51.50
C ALA A 141 -23.89 -7.81 -50.91
N ARG A 142 -23.10 -6.90 -51.49
CA ARG A 142 -21.69 -6.66 -51.11
C ARG A 142 -21.46 -5.19 -50.79
N LEU A 143 -20.87 -4.94 -49.62
CA LEU A 143 -20.45 -3.61 -49.20
C LEU A 143 -18.94 -3.63 -48.93
N SER A 144 -18.17 -2.74 -49.54
CA SER A 144 -16.71 -2.73 -49.39
C SER A 144 -16.18 -1.33 -49.17
N ALA A 145 -15.43 -1.16 -48.09
CA ALA A 145 -14.63 0.03 -47.80
C ALA A 145 -13.19 -0.39 -47.50
N ASP A 146 -12.63 -1.25 -48.34
CA ASP A 146 -11.28 -1.80 -48.15
C ASP A 146 -10.19 -0.75 -48.44
N ALA A 147 -9.07 -0.87 -47.75
CA ALA A 147 -7.80 -0.30 -48.20
C ALA A 147 -7.05 -1.30 -49.11
N GLY A 148 -6.61 -0.86 -50.28
CA GLY A 148 -5.91 -1.69 -51.26
C GLY A 148 -4.47 -2.00 -50.87
N THR A 149 -3.54 -1.08 -51.13
CA THR A 149 -2.10 -1.29 -50.86
C THR A 149 -1.68 -0.80 -49.49
N ARG A 150 -2.11 0.40 -49.08
CA ARG A 150 -1.74 1.03 -47.80
C ARG A 150 -2.94 1.73 -47.19
N GLY A 151 -2.93 1.93 -45.87
CA GLY A 151 -3.94 2.69 -45.17
C GLY A 151 -4.93 1.80 -44.43
N ASN A 152 -5.74 2.44 -43.59
CA ASN A 152 -6.71 1.73 -42.77
C ASN A 152 -7.95 1.38 -43.60
N GLY A 153 -8.59 0.27 -43.25
CA GLY A 153 -9.95 -0.01 -43.70
C GLY A 153 -10.92 1.09 -43.29
N GLY A 154 -12.00 1.22 -44.05
CA GLY A 154 -13.01 2.27 -43.90
C GLY A 154 -14.02 2.03 -42.79
N GLN A 155 -15.14 2.75 -42.88
CA GLN A 155 -16.25 2.63 -41.93
C GLN A 155 -17.53 2.16 -42.65
N LEU A 156 -18.21 1.17 -42.10
CA LEU A 156 -19.52 0.72 -42.59
C LEU A 156 -20.55 0.77 -41.45
N VAL A 157 -21.67 1.45 -41.66
CA VAL A 157 -22.77 1.49 -40.70
C VAL A 157 -24.06 1.04 -41.39
N LEU A 158 -24.70 0.04 -40.81
CA LEU A 158 -25.97 -0.50 -41.25
C LEU A 158 -26.93 -0.43 -40.06
N TRP A 159 -27.86 0.51 -40.08
CA TRP A 159 -28.72 0.83 -38.94
C TRP A 159 -30.20 0.83 -39.31
N SER A 160 -31.05 0.45 -38.37
CA SER A 160 -32.49 0.67 -38.42
C SER A 160 -33.11 0.81 -37.02
N GLU A 161 -34.29 1.42 -36.94
CA GLU A 161 -35.05 1.57 -35.69
C GLU A 161 -35.75 0.27 -35.27
N GLN A 162 -36.31 -0.49 -36.21
CA GLN A 162 -37.08 -1.70 -35.89
C GLN A 162 -36.30 -2.98 -36.08
N SER A 163 -35.88 -3.27 -37.31
CA SER A 163 -35.22 -4.54 -37.59
C SER A 163 -34.19 -4.43 -38.70
N THR A 164 -32.98 -4.90 -38.41
CA THR A 164 -31.96 -5.14 -39.43
C THR A 164 -31.79 -6.63 -39.63
N LEU A 165 -31.95 -7.06 -40.88
CA LEU A 165 -31.65 -8.42 -41.33
C LEU A 165 -30.42 -8.37 -42.24
N PHE A 166 -29.32 -8.94 -41.77
CA PHE A 166 -28.05 -8.94 -42.49
C PHE A 166 -27.64 -10.35 -42.92
N LEU A 167 -27.78 -10.64 -44.22
CA LEU A 167 -27.41 -11.90 -44.88
C LEU A 167 -26.34 -11.73 -45.97
N GLY A 168 -25.97 -10.48 -46.30
CA GLY A 168 -24.96 -10.16 -47.31
C GLY A 168 -23.52 -10.28 -46.80
N SER A 169 -22.62 -9.53 -47.41
CA SER A 169 -21.22 -9.46 -46.97
C SER A 169 -20.73 -8.02 -46.90
N LEU A 170 -19.96 -7.71 -45.86
CA LEU A 170 -19.28 -6.42 -45.71
C LEU A 170 -17.75 -6.61 -45.56
N SER A 171 -16.95 -5.64 -46.01
CA SER A 171 -15.50 -5.65 -45.79
C SER A 171 -14.93 -4.25 -45.57
N ALA A 172 -13.95 -4.16 -44.65
CA ALA A 172 -13.16 -2.96 -44.41
C ALA A 172 -11.73 -3.37 -44.04
N ARG A 173 -11.05 -4.05 -44.95
CA ARG A 173 -9.72 -4.60 -44.70
C ARG A 173 -8.65 -3.51 -44.67
N GLY A 174 -7.65 -3.69 -43.82
CA GLY A 174 -6.43 -2.88 -43.84
C GLY A 174 -5.58 -3.16 -45.08
N GLY A 175 -4.81 -2.16 -45.52
CA GLY A 175 -4.01 -2.25 -46.75
C GLY A 175 -2.99 -3.39 -46.72
N ALA A 176 -2.75 -4.01 -47.88
CA ALA A 176 -1.92 -5.20 -48.01
C ALA A 176 -0.48 -5.03 -47.46
N LEU A 177 0.09 -3.83 -47.51
CA LEU A 177 1.44 -3.52 -47.02
C LEU A 177 1.47 -2.87 -45.64
N SER A 178 0.40 -2.18 -45.23
CA SER A 178 0.31 -1.45 -43.96
C SER A 178 -1.09 -0.91 -43.73
N GLY A 179 -1.51 -0.86 -42.46
CA GLY A 179 -2.76 -0.24 -42.03
C GLY A 179 -3.61 -1.18 -41.18
N ASN A 180 -4.49 -0.61 -40.36
CA ASN A 180 -5.39 -1.37 -39.50
C ASN A 180 -6.69 -1.73 -40.25
N GLY A 181 -7.40 -2.72 -39.73
CA GLY A 181 -8.75 -3.02 -40.16
C GLY A 181 -9.70 -1.86 -39.82
N GLY A 182 -10.79 -1.77 -40.56
CA GLY A 182 -11.80 -0.74 -40.40
C GLY A 182 -12.79 -1.00 -39.27
N GLN A 183 -13.85 -0.21 -39.24
CA GLN A 183 -14.94 -0.32 -38.27
C GLN A 183 -16.24 -0.65 -39.01
N ALA A 184 -17.03 -1.58 -38.46
CA ALA A 184 -18.37 -1.85 -38.93
C ALA A 184 -19.38 -1.90 -37.78
N GLU A 185 -20.58 -1.39 -38.03
CA GLU A 185 -21.74 -1.53 -37.16
C GLU A 185 -22.89 -2.12 -37.97
N VAL A 186 -23.51 -3.19 -37.46
CA VAL A 186 -24.70 -3.80 -38.06
C VAL A 186 -25.75 -4.02 -37.00
N SER A 187 -26.85 -3.28 -37.11
CA SER A 187 -27.66 -2.99 -35.94
C SER A 187 -29.10 -2.68 -36.30
N GLY A 188 -30.02 -3.14 -35.46
CA GLY A 188 -31.39 -2.69 -35.45
C GLY A 188 -31.79 -2.43 -34.01
N ARG A 189 -32.21 -1.21 -33.69
CA ARG A 189 -32.44 -0.76 -32.31
C ARG A 189 -33.31 -1.74 -31.53
N TYR A 190 -34.41 -2.23 -32.12
CA TYR A 190 -35.23 -3.28 -31.49
C TYR A 190 -34.73 -4.69 -31.80
N ALA A 191 -34.57 -5.06 -33.07
CA ALA A 191 -34.19 -6.41 -33.49
C ALA A 191 -33.03 -6.41 -34.51
N LEU A 192 -32.11 -7.36 -34.34
CA LEU A 192 -31.06 -7.67 -35.29
C LEU A 192 -31.09 -9.17 -35.59
N SER A 193 -30.97 -9.53 -36.86
CA SER A 193 -30.61 -10.88 -37.25
C SER A 193 -29.40 -10.87 -38.15
N PHE A 194 -28.31 -11.45 -37.67
CA PHE A 194 -27.01 -11.41 -38.31
C PHE A 194 -26.59 -12.83 -38.73
N ALA A 195 -26.54 -13.07 -40.04
CA ALA A 195 -26.00 -14.31 -40.62
C ALA A 195 -25.13 -14.05 -41.87
N GLY A 196 -24.85 -12.79 -42.19
CA GLY A 196 -23.97 -12.36 -43.25
C GLY A 196 -22.48 -12.42 -42.87
N ALA A 197 -21.61 -12.30 -43.86
CA ALA A 197 -20.17 -12.31 -43.66
C ALA A 197 -19.61 -10.90 -43.36
N SER A 198 -18.56 -10.82 -42.55
CA SER A 198 -17.75 -9.61 -42.42
C SER A 198 -16.26 -9.94 -42.43
N ASP A 199 -15.48 -9.07 -43.06
CA ASP A 199 -14.01 -9.14 -43.04
C ASP A 199 -13.42 -7.76 -42.75
N LEU A 200 -12.96 -7.59 -41.51
CA LEU A 200 -12.27 -6.40 -41.04
C LEU A 200 -10.80 -6.70 -40.73
N SER A 201 -10.24 -7.71 -41.38
CA SER A 201 -8.87 -8.15 -41.13
C SER A 201 -7.83 -7.11 -41.57
N ALA A 202 -6.63 -7.21 -41.00
CA ALA A 202 -5.47 -6.45 -41.44
C ALA A 202 -4.22 -7.32 -41.31
N ALA A 203 -3.60 -7.64 -42.45
CA ALA A 203 -2.44 -8.53 -42.48
C ALA A 203 -1.21 -7.95 -41.75
N ASN A 204 -1.07 -6.62 -41.75
CA ASN A 204 0.09 -5.90 -41.21
C ASN A 204 -0.30 -4.80 -40.20
N GLY A 205 -1.46 -4.94 -39.55
CA GLY A 205 -1.98 -3.96 -38.60
C GLY A 205 -2.85 -4.59 -37.52
N LYS A 206 -3.55 -3.75 -36.75
CA LYS A 206 -4.57 -4.23 -35.81
C LYS A 206 -5.81 -4.68 -36.56
N LEU A 207 -6.45 -5.73 -36.07
CA LEU A 207 -7.76 -6.13 -36.57
C LEU A 207 -8.77 -4.99 -36.41
N GLY A 208 -9.74 -4.93 -37.32
CA GLY A 208 -10.88 -4.04 -37.22
C GLY A 208 -11.93 -4.54 -36.22
N GLN A 209 -12.94 -3.72 -35.98
CA GLN A 209 -13.98 -3.97 -34.99
C GLN A 209 -15.37 -4.03 -35.63
N LEU A 210 -16.13 -5.08 -35.31
CA LEU A 210 -17.56 -5.18 -35.59
C LEU A 210 -18.36 -4.93 -34.31
N LEU A 211 -19.27 -3.97 -34.36
CA LEU A 211 -20.26 -3.68 -33.34
C LEU A 211 -21.62 -4.25 -33.76
N LEU A 212 -22.26 -4.99 -32.84
CA LEU A 212 -23.64 -5.45 -32.96
C LEU A 212 -24.40 -4.98 -31.72
N ASP A 213 -25.35 -4.04 -31.87
CA ASP A 213 -25.98 -3.35 -30.73
C ASP A 213 -27.54 -3.25 -30.74
N PRO A 214 -28.27 -4.37 -30.83
CA PRO A 214 -29.73 -4.38 -30.68
C PRO A 214 -30.21 -4.20 -29.22
N THR A 215 -31.54 -4.26 -28.99
CA THR A 215 -32.11 -4.19 -27.64
C THR A 215 -31.65 -5.35 -26.75
N ASP A 216 -31.80 -6.58 -27.20
CA ASP A 216 -31.34 -7.79 -26.49
C ASP A 216 -30.44 -8.60 -27.42
N ILE A 217 -29.50 -9.38 -26.87
CA ILE A 217 -28.67 -10.32 -27.64
C ILE A 217 -28.71 -11.69 -26.98
N VAL A 218 -29.06 -12.72 -27.75
CA VAL A 218 -28.91 -14.13 -27.36
C VAL A 218 -27.87 -14.79 -28.26
N VAL A 219 -26.82 -15.35 -27.68
CA VAL A 219 -25.85 -16.19 -28.40
C VAL A 219 -26.27 -17.65 -28.24
N SER A 220 -26.81 -18.24 -29.30
CA SER A 220 -27.35 -19.61 -29.29
C SER A 220 -27.30 -20.28 -30.67
N ASN A 221 -27.12 -21.60 -30.71
CA ASN A 221 -27.31 -22.40 -31.93
C ASN A 221 -28.76 -22.90 -32.11
N THR A 222 -29.59 -22.83 -31.07
CA THR A 222 -31.03 -23.17 -31.12
C THR A 222 -31.86 -21.88 -31.03
N GLY A 223 -33.00 -21.83 -31.72
CA GLY A 223 -33.88 -20.65 -31.74
C GLY A 223 -33.49 -19.57 -32.76
N ALA A 224 -32.28 -19.60 -33.31
CA ALA A 224 -31.97 -18.90 -34.56
C ALA A 224 -32.71 -19.61 -35.70
N SER A 225 -33.87 -19.10 -36.13
CA SER A 225 -34.49 -19.55 -37.37
C SER A 225 -33.47 -19.40 -38.50
N ASP A 226 -33.29 -20.45 -39.32
CA ASP A 226 -32.61 -20.28 -40.60
C ASP A 226 -33.47 -19.31 -41.42
N ILE A 227 -32.98 -18.10 -41.55
CA ILE A 227 -33.70 -17.04 -42.24
C ILE A 227 -33.71 -17.43 -43.71
N SER A 228 -34.91 -17.63 -44.25
CA SER A 228 -35.06 -17.97 -45.66
C SER A 228 -34.44 -16.88 -46.53
N SER A 229 -33.89 -17.25 -47.69
CA SER A 229 -33.30 -16.28 -48.62
C SER A 229 -34.33 -15.32 -49.24
N ASN A 230 -35.63 -15.57 -49.05
CA ASN A 230 -36.72 -14.78 -49.61
C ASN A 230 -37.47 -14.00 -48.52
N VAL A 231 -36.75 -13.07 -47.89
CA VAL A 231 -37.22 -12.25 -46.76
C VAL A 231 -37.90 -10.97 -47.21
N SER A 232 -38.94 -10.59 -46.47
CA SER A 232 -39.80 -9.42 -46.68
C SER A 232 -39.87 -8.52 -45.44
N PHE A 233 -40.28 -7.26 -45.61
CA PHE A 233 -40.44 -6.26 -44.53
C PHE A 233 -41.58 -6.56 -43.51
N GLY A 234 -42.02 -7.82 -43.42
CA GLY A 234 -42.95 -8.31 -42.39
C GLY A 234 -42.35 -9.40 -41.50
N ASP A 235 -41.15 -9.88 -41.81
CA ASP A 235 -40.49 -11.02 -41.13
C ASP A 235 -39.71 -10.59 -39.88
N ALA A 236 -40.06 -9.46 -39.25
CA ALA A 236 -39.35 -8.92 -38.09
C ALA A 236 -39.50 -9.85 -36.87
N GLY A 237 -38.50 -10.73 -36.72
CA GLY A 237 -38.41 -11.73 -35.67
C GLY A 237 -38.14 -11.12 -34.29
N GLY A 238 -38.59 -11.84 -33.26
CA GLY A 238 -38.38 -11.52 -31.85
C GLY A 238 -36.91 -11.57 -31.41
N THR A 239 -36.66 -12.05 -30.19
CA THR A 239 -35.35 -12.05 -29.53
C THR A 239 -34.17 -12.38 -30.47
N VAL A 240 -33.22 -11.45 -30.55
CA VAL A 240 -32.02 -11.55 -31.40
C VAL A 240 -31.24 -12.79 -31.07
N THR A 241 -31.00 -13.65 -32.07
CA THR A 241 -30.11 -14.80 -31.92
C THR A 241 -28.89 -14.68 -32.83
N ILE A 242 -27.71 -14.54 -32.24
CA ILE A 242 -26.43 -14.66 -32.94
C ILE A 242 -25.98 -16.13 -32.82
N LYS A 243 -25.73 -16.79 -33.96
CA LYS A 243 -25.21 -18.16 -33.96
C LYS A 243 -23.83 -18.18 -33.32
N ALA A 244 -23.61 -19.13 -32.40
CA ALA A 244 -22.32 -19.27 -31.73
C ALA A 244 -21.29 -19.97 -32.62
N THR A 245 -21.70 -20.99 -33.38
CA THR A 245 -20.82 -21.80 -34.26
C THR A 245 -21.33 -21.88 -35.70
N GLY A 246 -20.46 -22.28 -36.63
CA GLY A 246 -20.76 -22.42 -38.06
C GLY A 246 -20.27 -21.24 -38.89
N ALA A 247 -20.62 -21.22 -40.17
CA ALA A 247 -20.29 -20.09 -41.04
C ALA A 247 -20.93 -18.79 -40.53
N ASN A 248 -20.19 -17.69 -40.58
CA ASN A 248 -20.64 -16.36 -40.15
C ASN A 248 -21.11 -16.27 -38.68
N SER A 249 -20.79 -17.26 -37.86
CA SER A 249 -21.09 -17.29 -36.43
C SER A 249 -20.14 -16.39 -35.64
N LEU A 250 -20.48 -16.10 -34.38
CA LEU A 250 -19.63 -15.33 -33.48
C LEU A 250 -18.18 -15.87 -33.43
N GLN A 251 -17.99 -17.19 -33.37
CA GLN A 251 -16.65 -17.80 -33.39
C GLN A 251 -15.91 -17.55 -34.72
N ALA A 252 -16.61 -17.61 -35.86
CA ALA A 252 -16.00 -17.35 -37.17
C ALA A 252 -15.61 -15.87 -37.31
N LEU A 253 -16.46 -14.94 -36.82
CA LEU A 253 -16.18 -13.51 -36.80
C LEU A 253 -14.96 -13.20 -35.93
N LEU A 254 -14.89 -13.77 -34.73
CA LEU A 254 -13.73 -13.67 -33.84
C LEU A 254 -12.47 -14.33 -34.41
N GLY A 255 -12.52 -14.97 -35.59
CA GLY A 255 -11.34 -15.48 -36.29
C GLY A 255 -10.61 -14.44 -37.14
N SER A 256 -11.24 -13.32 -37.49
CA SER A 256 -10.70 -12.32 -38.43
C SER A 256 -10.83 -10.87 -37.97
N GLN A 257 -11.49 -10.62 -36.83
CA GLN A 257 -11.80 -9.28 -36.34
C GLN A 257 -12.11 -9.29 -34.83
N ASP A 258 -12.10 -8.11 -34.22
CA ASP A 258 -12.64 -7.91 -32.86
C ASP A 258 -14.16 -7.76 -32.93
N VAL A 259 -14.88 -8.32 -31.96
CA VAL A 259 -16.35 -8.24 -31.89
C VAL A 259 -16.78 -7.64 -30.57
N VAL A 260 -17.63 -6.63 -30.65
CA VAL A 260 -18.33 -6.01 -29.52
C VAL A 260 -19.82 -6.31 -29.66
N LEU A 261 -20.38 -7.01 -28.67
CA LEU A 261 -21.82 -7.18 -28.52
C LEU A 261 -22.29 -6.18 -27.49
N GLU A 262 -23.17 -5.25 -27.88
CA GLU A 262 -23.63 -4.15 -27.03
C GLU A 262 -25.16 -4.09 -26.97
N ALA A 263 -25.78 -4.79 -26.03
CA ALA A 263 -27.23 -4.77 -25.89
C ALA A 263 -27.71 -3.54 -25.10
N THR A 264 -28.79 -2.91 -25.54
CA THR A 264 -29.47 -1.84 -24.77
C THR A 264 -30.00 -2.38 -23.43
N ASN A 265 -30.51 -3.61 -23.41
CA ASN A 265 -31.03 -4.32 -22.25
C ASN A 265 -30.07 -5.46 -21.89
N SER A 266 -30.29 -6.70 -22.35
CA SER A 266 -29.58 -7.88 -21.83
C SER A 266 -28.81 -8.68 -22.88
N ILE A 267 -27.73 -9.32 -22.45
CA ILE A 267 -26.99 -10.32 -23.24
C ILE A 267 -27.12 -11.69 -22.56
N THR A 268 -27.50 -12.73 -23.29
CA THR A 268 -27.52 -14.12 -22.82
C THR A 268 -26.69 -15.03 -23.71
N VAL A 269 -25.77 -15.82 -23.15
CA VAL A 269 -24.97 -16.81 -23.87
C VAL A 269 -25.43 -18.23 -23.50
N ASN A 270 -26.13 -18.88 -24.43
CA ASN A 270 -26.70 -20.24 -24.27
C ASN A 270 -25.94 -21.29 -25.09
N THR A 271 -24.86 -20.93 -25.77
CA THR A 271 -23.99 -21.87 -26.49
C THR A 271 -22.54 -21.45 -26.31
N ALA A 272 -21.65 -22.43 -26.16
CA ALA A 272 -20.24 -22.17 -25.89
C ALA A 272 -19.56 -21.40 -27.04
N VAL A 273 -18.65 -20.49 -26.69
CA VAL A 273 -17.87 -19.69 -27.64
C VAL A 273 -16.40 -19.92 -27.38
N THR A 274 -15.68 -20.44 -28.38
CA THR A 274 -14.23 -20.61 -28.35
C THR A 274 -13.58 -19.76 -29.44
N ALA A 275 -12.66 -18.88 -29.09
CA ALA A 275 -11.93 -18.03 -30.01
C ALA A 275 -10.53 -17.69 -29.48
N THR A 276 -9.62 -17.26 -30.36
CA THR A 276 -8.30 -16.74 -29.98
C THR A 276 -8.30 -15.23 -29.77
N GLN A 277 -9.32 -14.53 -30.28
CA GLN A 277 -9.48 -13.08 -30.13
C GLN A 277 -10.27 -12.71 -28.88
N ALA A 278 -10.21 -11.42 -28.52
CA ALA A 278 -10.94 -10.88 -27.40
C ALA A 278 -12.44 -10.74 -27.72
N LEU A 279 -13.29 -10.98 -26.72
CA LEU A 279 -14.73 -10.76 -26.79
C LEU A 279 -15.15 -9.70 -25.78
N THR A 280 -15.94 -8.72 -26.22
CA THR A 280 -16.52 -7.70 -25.34
C THR A 280 -18.04 -7.82 -25.35
N LEU A 281 -18.62 -7.99 -24.17
CA LEU A 281 -20.06 -7.99 -23.92
C LEU A 281 -20.43 -6.78 -23.06
N ARG A 282 -21.32 -5.93 -23.57
CA ARG A 282 -21.85 -4.75 -22.88
C ARG A 282 -23.37 -4.81 -22.87
N ALA A 283 -23.97 -4.65 -21.71
CA ALA A 283 -25.42 -4.68 -21.56
C ALA A 283 -25.86 -3.50 -20.70
N GLY A 284 -26.92 -2.80 -21.07
CA GLY A 284 -27.52 -1.77 -20.21
C GLY A 284 -28.16 -2.35 -18.94
N ASP A 285 -28.53 -3.63 -18.98
CA ASP A 285 -29.01 -4.44 -17.86
C ASP A 285 -28.07 -5.62 -17.62
N ASP A 286 -28.53 -6.84 -17.87
CA ASP A 286 -27.89 -8.07 -17.39
C ASP A 286 -27.04 -8.76 -18.46
N ILE A 287 -25.97 -9.41 -18.02
CA ILE A 287 -25.22 -10.38 -18.80
C ILE A 287 -25.35 -11.75 -18.15
N THR A 288 -25.94 -12.73 -18.85
CA THR A 288 -26.09 -14.11 -18.38
C THR A 288 -25.27 -15.08 -19.23
N ILE A 289 -24.34 -15.80 -18.61
CA ILE A 289 -23.46 -16.78 -19.26
C ILE A 289 -23.83 -18.20 -18.79
N ASN A 290 -24.59 -18.91 -19.60
CA ASN A 290 -25.04 -20.28 -19.32
C ASN A 290 -24.12 -21.35 -19.91
N GLN A 291 -23.27 -20.99 -20.88
CA GLN A 291 -22.32 -21.91 -21.51
C GLN A 291 -20.92 -21.30 -21.58
N ALA A 292 -19.90 -22.15 -21.65
CA ALA A 292 -18.51 -21.75 -21.47
C ALA A 292 -18.03 -20.75 -22.53
N LEU A 293 -17.24 -19.76 -22.08
CA LEU A 293 -16.52 -18.82 -22.93
C LEU A 293 -15.01 -19.11 -22.83
N SER A 294 -14.33 -19.31 -23.96
CA SER A 294 -12.89 -19.50 -24.04
C SER A 294 -12.30 -18.58 -25.10
N THR A 295 -11.69 -17.46 -24.72
CA THR A 295 -11.31 -16.37 -25.65
C THR A 295 -9.84 -15.94 -25.49
N GLY A 296 -9.33 -15.02 -26.32
CA GLY A 296 -8.03 -14.36 -26.11
C GLY A 296 -8.05 -13.25 -25.06
N GLY A 297 -9.23 -12.92 -24.54
CA GLY A 297 -9.50 -11.86 -23.58
C GLY A 297 -11.00 -11.67 -23.45
N LEU A 298 -11.50 -11.34 -22.27
CA LEU A 298 -12.94 -11.23 -22.03
C LEU A 298 -13.27 -9.98 -21.23
N THR A 299 -14.20 -9.17 -21.74
CA THR A 299 -14.77 -8.05 -21.00
C THR A 299 -16.27 -8.24 -20.86
N LEU A 300 -16.76 -8.27 -19.62
CA LEU A 300 -18.18 -8.31 -19.27
C LEU A 300 -18.54 -7.01 -18.55
N SER A 301 -19.43 -6.21 -19.14
CA SER A 301 -19.84 -4.91 -18.62
C SER A 301 -21.37 -4.81 -18.59
N ALA A 302 -21.97 -5.15 -17.45
CA ALA A 302 -23.40 -4.96 -17.19
C ALA A 302 -23.68 -3.53 -16.69
N ASN A 303 -24.92 -3.06 -16.75
CA ASN A 303 -25.28 -1.68 -16.41
C ASN A 303 -24.41 -0.66 -17.19
N HIS A 304 -24.14 -0.93 -18.46
CA HIS A 304 -23.27 -0.12 -19.31
C HIS A 304 -23.97 1.13 -19.81
N ALA A 305 -23.26 2.27 -19.79
CA ALA A 305 -23.80 3.57 -20.18
C ALA A 305 -24.08 3.73 -21.69
N GLY A 306 -23.70 2.76 -22.51
CA GLY A 306 -24.07 2.67 -23.93
C GLY A 306 -25.56 2.39 -24.18
N GLY A 307 -26.29 1.89 -23.16
CA GLY A 307 -27.76 1.84 -23.11
C GLY A 307 -28.32 2.65 -21.92
N PRO A 308 -29.65 2.72 -21.72
CA PRO A 308 -30.24 3.26 -20.51
C PRO A 308 -29.92 2.33 -19.34
N ALA A 309 -28.76 2.53 -18.70
CA ALA A 309 -28.34 1.80 -17.52
C ALA A 309 -29.47 1.79 -16.47
N SER A 310 -30.09 0.64 -16.21
CA SER A 310 -31.23 0.53 -15.30
C SER A 310 -30.90 0.85 -13.84
N GLY A 311 -29.60 0.92 -13.52
CA GLY A 311 -29.08 1.04 -12.16
C GLY A 311 -28.99 -0.29 -11.42
N ASN A 312 -29.53 -1.38 -11.99
CA ASN A 312 -29.60 -2.69 -11.34
C ASN A 312 -28.95 -3.84 -12.13
N GLY A 313 -28.35 -3.58 -13.30
CA GLY A 313 -27.75 -4.61 -14.13
C GLY A 313 -26.71 -5.47 -13.40
N VAL A 314 -26.70 -6.79 -13.69
CA VAL A 314 -25.80 -7.78 -13.08
C VAL A 314 -25.13 -8.70 -14.10
N ILE A 315 -24.05 -9.34 -13.69
CA ILE A 315 -23.39 -10.42 -14.43
C ILE A 315 -23.62 -11.73 -13.71
N ASN A 316 -24.31 -12.67 -14.37
CA ASN A 316 -24.60 -14.01 -13.87
C ASN A 316 -23.85 -15.05 -14.71
N THR A 317 -23.00 -15.86 -14.10
CA THR A 317 -22.29 -16.94 -14.80
C THR A 317 -22.54 -18.27 -14.10
N THR A 318 -22.99 -19.27 -14.85
CA THR A 318 -23.10 -20.66 -14.37
C THR A 318 -22.07 -21.56 -15.03
N ALA A 319 -21.48 -21.11 -16.14
CA ALA A 319 -20.45 -21.81 -16.89
C ALA A 319 -19.08 -21.13 -16.81
N SER A 320 -18.03 -21.88 -17.14
CA SER A 320 -16.65 -21.42 -17.01
C SER A 320 -16.30 -20.27 -17.96
N LEU A 321 -15.47 -19.34 -17.46
CA LEU A 321 -14.84 -18.29 -18.23
C LEU A 321 -13.34 -18.57 -18.33
N THR A 322 -12.81 -18.69 -19.54
CA THR A 322 -11.40 -18.99 -19.80
C THR A 322 -10.81 -17.99 -20.77
N THR A 323 -9.60 -17.54 -20.51
CA THR A 323 -8.79 -16.83 -21.51
C THR A 323 -7.49 -17.56 -21.81
N THR A 324 -6.95 -17.34 -23.01
CA THR A 324 -5.72 -17.94 -23.52
C THR A 324 -4.70 -16.87 -23.89
N GLY A 325 -3.43 -17.24 -24.15
CA GLY A 325 -2.43 -16.32 -24.71
C GLY A 325 -2.07 -15.10 -23.85
N GLY A 326 -2.27 -15.16 -22.53
CA GLY A 326 -2.08 -14.02 -21.62
C GLY A 326 -3.28 -13.07 -21.52
N GLY A 327 -4.43 -13.43 -22.11
CA GLY A 327 -5.66 -12.65 -22.07
C GLY A 327 -6.19 -12.38 -20.67
N ALA A 328 -6.63 -11.15 -20.41
CA ALA A 328 -7.28 -10.78 -19.14
C ALA A 328 -8.80 -11.00 -19.18
N ILE A 329 -9.40 -11.12 -17.99
CA ILE A 329 -10.85 -11.10 -17.77
C ILE A 329 -11.20 -9.86 -16.93
N SER A 330 -12.11 -9.03 -17.44
CA SER A 330 -12.67 -7.87 -16.74
C SER A 330 -14.17 -8.05 -16.53
N ILE A 331 -14.63 -7.91 -15.29
CA ILE A 331 -16.03 -8.05 -14.87
C ILE A 331 -16.43 -6.77 -14.14
N SER A 332 -17.43 -6.07 -14.65
CA SER A 332 -17.94 -4.84 -14.06
C SER A 332 -19.45 -4.75 -14.21
N ASN A 333 -20.15 -4.43 -13.13
CA ASN A 333 -21.55 -3.98 -13.18
C ASN A 333 -21.66 -2.45 -13.13
N ASN A 334 -20.55 -1.73 -13.38
CA ASN A 334 -20.48 -0.26 -13.51
C ASN A 334 -21.18 0.51 -12.38
N GLY A 335 -21.05 0.05 -11.13
CA GLY A 335 -21.63 0.72 -9.96
C GLY A 335 -23.13 0.47 -9.75
N SER A 336 -23.70 -0.51 -10.46
CA SER A 336 -25.06 -1.02 -10.22
C SER A 336 -25.27 -1.46 -8.77
N SER A 337 -26.49 -1.28 -8.25
CA SER A 337 -26.91 -1.85 -6.96
C SER A 337 -27.15 -3.36 -6.99
N GLY A 338 -27.22 -3.96 -8.17
CA GLY A 338 -27.30 -5.41 -8.35
C GLY A 338 -26.01 -6.12 -7.94
N SER A 339 -26.12 -7.39 -7.57
CA SER A 339 -24.96 -8.25 -7.26
C SER A 339 -24.67 -9.21 -8.40
N ASN A 340 -23.44 -9.19 -8.90
CA ASN A 340 -22.95 -10.24 -9.80
C ASN A 340 -22.96 -11.60 -9.07
N SER A 341 -23.24 -12.66 -9.82
CA SER A 341 -23.19 -14.05 -9.35
C SER A 341 -22.28 -14.86 -10.26
N LEU A 342 -21.05 -15.13 -9.80
CA LEU A 342 -20.02 -15.84 -10.57
C LEU A 342 -19.94 -17.29 -10.08
N GLY A 343 -20.80 -18.14 -10.62
CA GLY A 343 -20.92 -19.56 -10.28
C GLY A 343 -19.99 -20.48 -11.07
N GLY A 344 -19.63 -20.11 -12.30
CA GLY A 344 -18.67 -20.86 -13.11
C GLY A 344 -17.20 -20.61 -12.72
N ASN A 345 -16.33 -21.57 -13.01
CA ASN A 345 -14.89 -21.40 -12.78
C ASN A 345 -14.29 -20.37 -13.74
N ILE A 346 -13.42 -19.51 -13.23
CA ILE A 346 -12.71 -18.48 -13.97
C ILE A 346 -11.25 -18.89 -14.08
N SER A 347 -10.73 -18.94 -15.29
CA SER A 347 -9.33 -19.24 -15.60
C SER A 347 -8.77 -18.16 -16.53
N ALA A 348 -8.24 -17.08 -15.95
CA ALA A 348 -7.63 -16.00 -16.72
C ALA A 348 -6.13 -16.29 -16.94
N ALA A 349 -5.69 -16.33 -18.19
CA ALA A 349 -4.25 -16.46 -18.49
C ALA A 349 -3.44 -15.21 -18.09
N GLY A 350 -4.09 -14.03 -18.14
CA GLY A 350 -3.54 -12.74 -17.70
C GLY A 350 -4.05 -12.34 -16.31
N SER A 351 -4.72 -11.19 -16.20
CA SER A 351 -5.33 -10.73 -14.94
C SER A 351 -6.83 -11.03 -14.88
N LEU A 352 -7.36 -11.16 -13.66
CA LEU A 352 -8.79 -11.07 -13.37
C LEU A 352 -9.06 -9.76 -12.63
N THR A 353 -9.93 -8.92 -13.16
CA THR A 353 -10.37 -7.68 -12.49
C THR A 353 -11.87 -7.72 -12.25
N ILE A 354 -12.29 -7.50 -11.01
CA ILE A 354 -13.69 -7.51 -10.58
C ILE A 354 -14.04 -6.14 -10.00
N SER A 355 -15.14 -5.56 -10.48
CA SER A 355 -15.72 -4.32 -9.98
C SER A 355 -17.21 -4.49 -9.71
N GLY A 356 -17.66 -3.98 -8.56
CA GLY A 356 -19.05 -4.07 -8.11
C GLY A 356 -19.28 -5.18 -7.10
N THR A 357 -20.49 -5.19 -6.54
CA THR A 357 -20.93 -6.25 -5.61
C THR A 357 -20.97 -7.59 -6.33
N THR A 358 -20.22 -8.58 -5.84
CA THR A 358 -20.00 -9.85 -6.51
C THR A 358 -19.98 -11.00 -5.52
N ALA A 359 -20.77 -12.04 -5.78
CA ALA A 359 -20.64 -13.34 -5.13
C ALA A 359 -19.81 -14.27 -6.03
N LEU A 360 -18.65 -14.73 -5.55
CA LEU A 360 -17.75 -15.64 -6.26
C LEU A 360 -17.91 -17.07 -5.72
N SER A 361 -18.78 -17.85 -6.37
CA SER A 361 -19.04 -19.25 -5.99
C SER A 361 -18.15 -20.24 -6.73
N GLY A 362 -17.79 -19.95 -7.98
CA GLY A 362 -16.78 -20.70 -8.75
C GLY A 362 -15.35 -20.36 -8.32
N THR A 363 -14.38 -21.19 -8.72
CA THR A 363 -12.96 -20.88 -8.46
C THR A 363 -12.44 -19.80 -9.42
N ALA A 364 -11.46 -19.02 -9.01
CA ALA A 364 -10.79 -17.99 -9.79
C ALA A 364 -9.28 -18.25 -9.82
N SER A 365 -8.79 -18.67 -10.98
CA SER A 365 -7.38 -18.89 -11.27
C SER A 365 -6.88 -17.79 -12.20
N ALA A 366 -5.96 -16.97 -11.69
CA ALA A 366 -5.24 -15.96 -12.44
C ALA A 366 -3.92 -15.62 -11.73
N PRO A 367 -2.84 -15.31 -12.46
CA PRO A 367 -1.62 -14.73 -11.88
C PRO A 367 -1.89 -13.54 -10.95
N THR A 368 -2.83 -12.67 -11.35
CA THR A 368 -3.25 -11.50 -10.57
C THR A 368 -4.77 -11.44 -10.49
N ILE A 369 -5.30 -11.22 -9.28
CA ILE A 369 -6.73 -11.04 -9.03
C ILE A 369 -6.92 -9.69 -8.35
N SER A 370 -7.58 -8.76 -9.02
CA SER A 370 -7.80 -7.40 -8.54
C SER A 370 -9.27 -7.18 -8.20
N ILE A 371 -9.56 -6.90 -6.93
CA ILE A 371 -10.83 -6.37 -6.49
C ILE A 371 -10.72 -4.85 -6.59
N ALA A 372 -11.17 -4.30 -7.71
CA ALA A 372 -10.91 -2.92 -8.07
C ALA A 372 -11.92 -1.93 -7.46
N ALA A 373 -13.17 -2.36 -7.26
CA ALA A 373 -14.22 -1.57 -6.62
C ALA A 373 -15.34 -2.48 -6.09
N GLY A 374 -16.12 -1.98 -5.12
CA GLY A 374 -17.24 -2.72 -4.54
C GLY A 374 -16.79 -3.88 -3.64
N THR A 375 -17.67 -4.85 -3.42
CA THR A 375 -17.44 -5.99 -2.53
C THR A 375 -17.43 -7.29 -3.31
N THR A 376 -16.36 -8.07 -3.20
CA THR A 376 -16.33 -9.47 -3.65
C THR A 376 -16.42 -10.40 -2.45
N THR A 377 -17.47 -11.19 -2.38
CA THR A 377 -17.68 -12.20 -1.34
C THR A 377 -17.41 -13.58 -1.91
N LEU A 378 -16.46 -14.31 -1.32
CA LEU A 378 -16.19 -15.70 -1.67
C LEU A 378 -17.37 -16.57 -1.23
N GLY A 379 -17.81 -17.50 -2.05
CA GLY A 379 -18.97 -18.35 -1.75
C GLY A 379 -18.66 -19.43 -0.71
N SER A 380 -17.42 -19.91 -0.66
CA SER A 380 -16.91 -20.85 0.35
C SER A 380 -15.37 -20.78 0.43
N ALA A 381 -14.72 -21.72 1.10
CA ALA A 381 -13.25 -21.86 1.11
C ALA A 381 -12.66 -22.18 -0.27
N ASN A 382 -11.38 -21.86 -0.48
CA ASN A 382 -10.58 -22.16 -1.68
C ASN A 382 -11.26 -21.71 -2.98
N ARG A 383 -11.58 -20.43 -3.10
CA ARG A 383 -12.09 -19.83 -4.33
C ARG A 383 -10.97 -19.20 -5.13
N LEU A 384 -10.00 -18.57 -4.48
CA LEU A 384 -8.87 -17.94 -5.15
C LEU A 384 -7.75 -18.97 -5.37
N SER A 385 -6.91 -18.75 -6.38
CA SER A 385 -5.76 -19.63 -6.61
C SER A 385 -4.66 -19.38 -5.59
N ASP A 386 -4.10 -20.47 -5.04
CA ASP A 386 -2.99 -20.49 -4.09
C ASP A 386 -1.72 -19.75 -4.56
N THR A 387 -1.57 -19.51 -5.87
CA THR A 387 -0.43 -18.78 -6.44
C THR A 387 -0.76 -17.33 -6.81
N ALA A 388 -2.01 -16.90 -6.68
CA ALA A 388 -2.45 -15.58 -7.12
C ALA A 388 -1.83 -14.46 -6.27
N ALA A 389 -1.41 -13.38 -6.94
CA ALA A 389 -1.24 -12.09 -6.29
C ALA A 389 -2.59 -11.37 -6.25
N VAL A 390 -3.14 -11.19 -5.04
CA VAL A 390 -4.42 -10.54 -4.85
C VAL A 390 -4.21 -9.06 -4.49
N ASN A 391 -4.95 -8.18 -5.17
CA ASN A 391 -5.00 -6.75 -4.87
C ASN A 391 -6.41 -6.34 -4.45
N VAL A 392 -6.53 -5.65 -3.31
CA VAL A 392 -7.80 -5.05 -2.86
C VAL A 392 -7.64 -3.54 -2.83
N ALA A 393 -8.24 -2.87 -3.81
CA ALA A 393 -8.10 -1.43 -4.00
C ALA A 393 -8.75 -0.61 -2.87
N SER A 394 -8.40 0.67 -2.78
CA SER A 394 -9.00 1.60 -1.81
C SER A 394 -10.52 1.68 -2.03
N GLY A 395 -11.30 1.54 -0.95
CA GLY A 395 -12.76 1.51 -1.00
C GLY A 395 -13.36 0.18 -1.48
N ALA A 396 -12.56 -0.77 -1.95
CA ALA A 396 -13.01 -2.12 -2.28
C ALA A 396 -13.00 -3.03 -1.03
N THR A 397 -13.76 -4.13 -1.07
CA THR A 397 -13.83 -5.12 0.01
C THR A 397 -13.69 -6.55 -0.54
N LEU A 398 -12.84 -7.36 0.08
CA LEU A 398 -12.81 -8.81 -0.09
C LEU A 398 -13.41 -9.48 1.16
N THR A 399 -14.51 -10.21 1.01
CA THR A 399 -15.20 -10.90 2.10
C THR A 399 -15.02 -12.41 1.99
N LEU A 400 -14.49 -13.05 3.02
CA LEU A 400 -14.36 -14.51 3.11
C LEU A 400 -15.65 -15.15 3.64
N ASN A 401 -16.05 -16.27 3.05
CA ASN A 401 -17.07 -17.17 3.59
C ASN A 401 -16.49 -18.59 3.75
N GLY A 402 -15.26 -18.63 4.25
CA GLY A 402 -14.39 -19.80 4.28
C GLY A 402 -12.94 -19.39 4.09
N SER A 403 -12.03 -20.09 4.77
CA SER A 403 -10.59 -19.83 4.64
C SER A 403 -10.08 -20.04 3.21
N ASP A 404 -9.11 -19.24 2.81
CA ASP A 404 -8.52 -19.30 1.47
C ASP A 404 -6.99 -19.16 1.54
N THR A 405 -6.29 -19.67 0.53
CA THR A 405 -4.85 -19.56 0.38
C THR A 405 -4.53 -18.85 -0.94
N ILE A 406 -3.60 -17.90 -0.90
CA ILE A 406 -3.16 -17.12 -2.05
C ILE A 406 -1.64 -16.95 -2.00
N GLY A 407 -1.02 -16.49 -3.09
CA GLY A 407 0.43 -16.31 -3.14
C GLY A 407 0.85 -15.09 -2.31
N SER A 408 0.21 -13.95 -2.56
CA SER A 408 0.50 -12.68 -1.87
C SER A 408 -0.72 -11.76 -1.85
N LEU A 409 -0.77 -10.85 -0.89
CA LEU A 409 -1.81 -9.83 -0.78
C LEU A 409 -1.21 -8.42 -0.78
N THR A 410 -1.78 -7.54 -1.59
CA THR A 410 -1.68 -6.08 -1.41
C THR A 410 -3.08 -5.54 -1.14
N ALA A 411 -3.26 -4.71 -0.11
CA ALA A 411 -4.56 -4.14 0.19
C ALA A 411 -4.47 -2.67 0.66
N ALA A 412 -5.30 -1.83 0.06
CA ALA A 412 -5.68 -0.50 0.53
C ALA A 412 -7.15 -0.45 0.99
N GLY A 413 -7.94 -1.47 0.63
CA GLY A 413 -9.35 -1.62 1.01
C GLY A 413 -9.58 -2.47 2.26
N THR A 414 -10.79 -3.02 2.36
CA THR A 414 -11.22 -3.82 3.51
C THR A 414 -11.10 -5.32 3.24
N LEU A 415 -10.55 -6.06 4.18
CA LEU A 415 -10.72 -7.51 4.27
C LEU A 415 -11.79 -7.81 5.32
N SER A 416 -12.77 -8.63 4.98
CA SER A 416 -13.90 -8.99 5.84
C SER A 416 -14.19 -10.48 5.81
N PHE A 417 -15.07 -10.95 6.67
CA PHE A 417 -15.63 -12.30 6.62
C PHE A 417 -17.13 -12.26 6.91
N THR A 418 -17.78 -13.40 6.69
CA THR A 418 -19.17 -13.63 7.11
C THR A 418 -19.25 -14.21 8.52
N ASN A 419 -18.32 -15.11 8.90
CA ASN A 419 -18.48 -15.98 10.08
C ASN A 419 -17.40 -15.85 11.18
N GLY A 420 -16.53 -14.85 11.16
CA GLY A 420 -15.57 -14.59 12.26
C GLY A 420 -14.35 -15.50 12.33
N ALA A 421 -14.45 -16.71 11.79
CA ALA A 421 -13.44 -17.74 11.96
C ALA A 421 -12.44 -17.86 10.80
N ASP A 422 -12.76 -17.29 9.65
CA ASP A 422 -12.05 -17.53 8.39
C ASP A 422 -10.68 -16.84 8.35
N THR A 423 -9.72 -17.56 7.75
CA THR A 423 -8.33 -17.12 7.61
C THR A 423 -7.98 -16.96 6.14
N LEU A 424 -7.43 -15.79 5.79
CA LEU A 424 -6.73 -15.60 4.52
C LEU A 424 -5.25 -15.92 4.72
N THR A 425 -4.74 -16.94 4.05
CA THR A 425 -3.34 -17.35 4.13
C THR A 425 -2.58 -16.89 2.90
N ALA A 426 -1.48 -16.17 3.10
CA ALA A 426 -0.56 -15.75 2.05
C ALA A 426 0.89 -15.84 2.55
N ALA A 427 1.87 -15.81 1.63
CA ALA A 427 3.27 -15.69 2.03
C ALA A 427 3.60 -14.28 2.54
N THR A 428 2.97 -13.26 1.96
CA THR A 428 3.15 -11.86 2.32
C THR A 428 1.83 -11.09 2.30
N TYR A 429 1.69 -10.14 3.20
CA TYR A 429 0.60 -9.17 3.24
C TYR A 429 1.18 -7.75 3.27
N ALA A 430 0.89 -6.95 2.27
CA ALA A 430 1.28 -5.56 2.17
C ALA A 430 0.05 -4.65 2.30
N PHE A 431 -0.07 -3.99 3.45
CA PHE A 431 -1.15 -3.05 3.72
C PHE A 431 -0.71 -1.62 3.46
N SER A 432 -1.59 -0.87 2.83
CA SER A 432 -1.39 0.53 2.46
C SER A 432 -2.48 1.40 3.06
N ASN A 433 -2.36 2.73 2.89
CA ASN A 433 -3.21 3.70 3.57
C ASN A 433 -4.70 3.45 3.32
N GLY A 434 -5.47 3.32 4.41
CA GLY A 434 -6.91 3.05 4.39
C GLY A 434 -7.27 1.58 4.59
N ALA A 435 -6.30 0.67 4.65
CA ALA A 435 -6.58 -0.75 4.79
C ALA A 435 -7.23 -1.09 6.15
N ILE A 436 -8.30 -1.89 6.11
CA ILE A 436 -9.01 -2.40 7.29
C ILE A 436 -9.00 -3.92 7.22
N VAL A 437 -8.38 -4.58 8.20
CA VAL A 437 -8.19 -6.03 8.22
C VAL A 437 -9.07 -6.64 9.29
N ASN A 438 -10.29 -7.01 8.93
CA ASN A 438 -11.20 -7.71 9.86
C ASN A 438 -11.01 -9.23 9.84
N THR A 439 -10.33 -9.78 8.83
CA THR A 439 -10.07 -11.22 8.67
C THR A 439 -8.86 -11.68 9.45
N LYS A 440 -8.84 -12.96 9.85
CA LYS A 440 -7.61 -13.58 10.35
C LYS A 440 -6.60 -13.69 9.22
N LEU A 441 -5.33 -13.42 9.51
CA LEU A 441 -4.22 -13.62 8.60
C LEU A 441 -3.45 -14.87 9.01
N GLY A 442 -3.08 -15.69 8.02
CA GLY A 442 -2.20 -16.84 8.21
C GLY A 442 -0.75 -16.46 8.52
N VAL A 443 0.17 -17.39 8.29
CA VAL A 443 1.57 -17.33 8.77
C VAL A 443 2.51 -16.37 8.02
N GLY A 444 2.03 -15.71 6.96
CA GLY A 444 2.83 -14.78 6.16
C GLY A 444 3.31 -13.54 6.90
N SER A 445 4.34 -12.90 6.34
CA SER A 445 4.88 -11.63 6.86
C SER A 445 3.94 -10.48 6.55
N VAL A 446 3.71 -9.61 7.53
CA VAL A 446 2.89 -8.39 7.37
C VAL A 446 3.80 -7.18 7.26
N THR A 447 3.55 -6.34 6.27
CA THR A 447 4.09 -4.98 6.18
C THR A 447 2.93 -3.99 6.10
N SER A 448 2.98 -2.93 6.92
CA SER A 448 1.97 -1.88 6.92
C SER A 448 2.57 -0.51 6.60
N ASN A 449 1.89 0.26 5.75
CA ASN A 449 2.29 1.58 5.29
C ASN A 449 1.07 2.52 5.29
N GLY A 450 1.19 3.70 5.92
CA GLY A 450 0.09 4.65 6.06
C GLY A 450 -0.82 4.30 7.24
N THR A 451 -2.09 4.70 7.19
CA THR A 451 -3.05 4.39 8.26
C THR A 451 -3.71 3.04 8.01
N VAL A 452 -3.45 2.06 8.88
CA VAL A 452 -3.95 0.67 8.77
C VAL A 452 -4.61 0.24 10.08
N ALA A 453 -5.78 -0.40 9.99
CA ALA A 453 -6.44 -1.02 11.13
C ALA A 453 -6.35 -2.54 11.04
N LEU A 454 -5.71 -3.17 12.02
CA LEU A 454 -5.70 -4.61 12.21
C LEU A 454 -6.72 -4.98 13.28
N ASN A 455 -7.81 -5.61 12.85
CA ASN A 455 -8.96 -5.91 13.70
C ASN A 455 -9.09 -7.40 14.04
N ASN A 456 -8.14 -8.22 13.60
CA ASN A 456 -8.12 -9.65 13.86
C ASN A 456 -6.71 -10.23 13.87
N THR A 457 -6.61 -11.51 14.22
CA THR A 457 -5.35 -12.17 14.53
C THR A 457 -4.46 -12.33 13.31
N HIS A 458 -3.19 -12.04 13.49
CA HIS A 458 -2.09 -12.37 12.59
C HIS A 458 -1.29 -13.53 13.18
N ALA A 459 -1.15 -14.63 12.44
CA ALA A 459 -0.43 -15.82 12.88
C ALA A 459 1.04 -15.86 12.40
N GLY A 460 1.52 -14.84 11.71
CA GLY A 460 2.85 -14.85 11.10
C GLY A 460 3.99 -14.49 12.03
N SER A 461 5.20 -14.84 11.60
CA SER A 461 6.43 -14.64 12.39
C SER A 461 6.96 -13.21 12.34
N PHE A 462 6.49 -12.38 11.40
CA PHE A 462 7.00 -11.03 11.20
C PHE A 462 5.86 -10.04 10.94
N LEU A 463 5.94 -8.90 11.61
CA LEU A 463 5.11 -7.73 11.32
C LEU A 463 6.00 -6.49 11.33
N THR A 464 5.98 -5.72 10.24
CA THR A 464 6.71 -4.46 10.11
C THR A 464 5.73 -3.31 9.90
N VAL A 465 5.83 -2.29 10.75
CA VAL A 465 5.22 -0.98 10.51
C VAL A 465 6.27 -0.13 9.81
N GLU A 466 6.15 -0.05 8.48
CA GLU A 466 7.13 0.59 7.60
C GLU A 466 7.01 2.11 7.69
N SER A 467 5.78 2.62 7.65
CA SER A 467 5.47 4.05 7.79
C SER A 467 4.02 4.24 8.23
N GLY A 468 3.67 5.44 8.74
CA GLY A 468 2.31 5.75 9.15
C GLY A 468 1.94 5.12 10.49
N THR A 469 0.67 4.74 10.67
CA THR A 469 0.13 4.18 11.91
C THR A 469 -0.58 2.86 11.66
N LEU A 470 -0.10 1.80 12.29
CA LEU A 470 -0.86 0.55 12.45
C LEU A 470 -1.59 0.59 13.79
N THR A 471 -2.89 0.33 13.80
CA THR A 471 -3.70 0.23 15.03
C THR A 471 -4.22 -1.19 15.20
N THR A 472 -3.99 -1.82 16.35
CA THR A 472 -4.74 -3.01 16.76
C THR A 472 -6.01 -2.55 17.49
N ASN A 473 -7.16 -3.19 17.28
CA ASN A 473 -8.42 -2.74 17.91
C ASN A 473 -8.81 -3.50 19.19
N GLN A 474 -8.11 -4.58 19.52
CA GLN A 474 -8.39 -5.44 20.67
C GLN A 474 -7.12 -6.21 21.08
N ALA A 475 -7.23 -7.02 22.13
CA ALA A 475 -6.13 -7.84 22.64
C ALA A 475 -5.87 -9.10 21.80
N ASN A 476 -4.65 -9.62 21.87
CA ASN A 476 -4.21 -10.89 21.25
C ASN A 476 -4.38 -10.94 19.73
N LEU A 477 -4.09 -9.83 19.04
CA LEU A 477 -4.08 -9.80 17.57
C LEU A 477 -2.72 -10.11 16.98
N LEU A 478 -1.63 -9.80 17.68
CA LEU A 478 -0.28 -10.04 17.20
C LEU A 478 0.13 -11.49 17.48
N GLY A 479 0.89 -12.09 16.56
CA GLY A 479 1.37 -13.46 16.73
C GLY A 479 2.29 -13.59 17.94
N ASN A 480 2.04 -14.57 18.81
CA ASN A 480 2.80 -14.78 20.06
C ASN A 480 4.30 -15.02 19.86
N SER A 481 4.71 -15.45 18.67
CA SER A 481 6.12 -15.65 18.30
C SER A 481 6.62 -14.59 17.31
N ALA A 482 5.81 -13.57 17.00
CA ALA A 482 6.13 -12.59 15.98
C ALA A 482 7.27 -11.67 16.43
N VAL A 483 8.16 -11.34 15.50
CA VAL A 483 9.05 -10.19 15.61
C VAL A 483 8.30 -8.98 15.09
N ILE A 484 8.08 -8.00 15.96
CA ILE A 484 7.45 -6.73 15.61
C ILE A 484 8.53 -5.70 15.34
N THR A 485 8.57 -5.15 14.14
CA THR A 485 9.46 -4.05 13.76
C THR A 485 8.65 -2.77 13.56
N ILE A 486 9.05 -1.68 14.21
CA ILE A 486 8.45 -0.35 14.01
C ILE A 486 9.56 0.60 13.53
N ASN A 487 9.51 1.00 12.27
CA ASN A 487 10.53 1.85 11.66
C ASN A 487 10.45 3.30 12.15
N ASN A 488 11.49 4.08 11.87
CA ASN A 488 11.55 5.49 12.23
C ASN A 488 10.37 6.26 11.61
N GLY A 489 9.71 7.10 12.40
CA GLY A 489 8.52 7.85 11.99
C GLY A 489 7.22 7.04 11.91
N ALA A 490 7.28 5.71 12.05
CA ALA A 490 6.12 4.84 12.10
C ALA A 490 5.57 4.72 13.54
N THR A 491 4.29 4.38 13.65
CA THR A 491 3.61 4.19 14.95
C THR A 491 2.83 2.87 14.98
N LEU A 492 3.02 2.07 16.02
CA LEU A 492 2.08 1.02 16.41
C LEU A 492 1.23 1.52 17.57
N THR A 493 -0.09 1.55 17.40
CA THR A 493 -1.04 1.85 18.47
C THR A 493 -1.74 0.57 18.93
N LEU A 494 -1.61 0.23 20.21
CA LEU A 494 -2.29 -0.96 20.76
C LEU A 494 -3.70 -0.61 21.25
N GLY A 495 -4.69 -1.35 20.78
CA GLY A 495 -6.07 -1.33 21.28
C GLY A 495 -6.35 -2.41 22.34
N GLY A 496 -5.36 -3.25 22.66
CA GLY A 496 -5.42 -4.25 23.72
C GLY A 496 -4.03 -4.77 24.09
N ALA A 497 -3.96 -5.64 25.09
CA ALA A 497 -2.69 -6.28 25.45
C ALA A 497 -2.33 -7.38 24.43
N ASP A 498 -1.05 -7.51 24.11
CA ASP A 498 -0.55 -8.47 23.13
C ASP A 498 0.70 -9.19 23.65
N ILE A 499 0.88 -10.42 23.17
CA ILE A 499 2.08 -11.23 23.39
C ILE A 499 2.79 -11.39 22.05
N VAL A 500 4.11 -11.21 22.03
CA VAL A 500 4.96 -11.30 20.84
C VAL A 500 6.26 -12.02 21.15
N GLY A 501 7.00 -12.42 20.12
CA GLY A 501 8.34 -12.98 20.29
C GLY A 501 9.31 -11.89 20.77
N SER A 502 9.40 -10.81 20.00
CA SER A 502 10.25 -9.66 20.32
C SER A 502 9.75 -8.37 19.67
N LEU A 503 10.20 -7.24 20.23
CA LEU A 503 9.99 -5.90 19.66
C LEU A 503 11.34 -5.32 19.21
N VAL A 504 11.38 -4.78 17.99
CA VAL A 504 12.46 -3.92 17.48
C VAL A 504 11.84 -2.60 17.06
N ILE A 505 12.25 -1.48 17.66
CA ILE A 505 11.57 -0.19 17.45
C ILE A 505 12.56 0.95 17.27
N ALA A 506 12.34 1.78 16.25
CA ALA A 506 12.94 3.10 16.07
C ALA A 506 11.86 4.21 15.95
N GLY A 507 10.58 3.83 15.84
CA GLY A 507 9.43 4.74 15.82
C GLY A 507 8.71 4.83 17.16
N THR A 508 7.37 4.89 17.13
CA THR A 508 6.54 5.04 18.32
C THR A 508 5.71 3.79 18.61
N LEU A 509 5.69 3.36 19.86
CA LEU A 509 4.74 2.37 20.37
C LEU A 509 3.78 3.11 21.33
N SER A 510 2.53 3.29 20.94
CA SER A 510 1.54 4.14 21.62
C SER A 510 0.34 3.32 22.14
N THR A 511 -0.28 3.73 23.27
CA THR A 511 -1.48 3.07 23.84
C THR A 511 -2.24 4.00 24.79
N SER A 512 -3.42 3.55 25.25
CA SER A 512 -4.13 4.07 26.43
C SER A 512 -4.01 3.18 27.68
N GLY A 513 -2.87 2.52 27.90
CA GLY A 513 -2.58 1.74 29.12
C GLY A 513 -2.35 0.23 28.93
N PHE A 514 -2.19 -0.24 27.70
CA PHE A 514 -1.99 -1.67 27.40
C PHE A 514 -0.53 -2.10 27.44
N THR A 515 -0.32 -3.40 27.62
CA THR A 515 1.01 -4.02 27.70
C THR A 515 1.32 -4.81 26.44
N LEU A 516 2.50 -4.56 25.87
CA LEU A 516 3.13 -5.47 24.91
C LEU A 516 4.11 -6.38 25.65
N THR A 517 3.84 -7.67 25.67
CA THR A 517 4.70 -8.66 26.34
C THR A 517 5.53 -9.40 25.30
N GLY A 518 6.84 -9.25 25.34
CA GLY A 518 7.79 -9.98 24.51
C GLY A 518 8.93 -10.58 25.33
N THR A 519 9.71 -11.48 24.73
CA THR A 519 10.92 -12.01 25.38
C THR A 519 12.06 -10.99 25.40
N SER A 520 12.05 -10.07 24.42
CA SER A 520 13.04 -9.01 24.27
C SER A 520 12.46 -7.76 23.63
N TYR A 521 13.01 -6.60 23.99
CA TYR A 521 12.69 -5.28 23.45
C TYR A 521 14.00 -4.59 23.06
N THR A 522 14.24 -4.42 21.76
CA THR A 522 15.35 -3.64 21.22
C THR A 522 14.84 -2.27 20.82
N LEU A 523 15.15 -1.27 21.64
CA LEU A 523 14.77 0.12 21.42
C LEU A 523 15.96 0.83 20.75
N ASN A 524 15.79 1.27 19.51
CA ASN A 524 16.80 1.93 18.70
C ASN A 524 16.60 3.46 18.66
N ASP A 525 17.52 4.15 18.01
CA ASP A 525 17.52 5.61 17.94
C ASP A 525 16.19 6.16 17.39
N GLY A 526 15.60 7.09 18.12
CA GLY A 526 14.29 7.67 17.82
C GLY A 526 13.10 6.96 18.50
N ALA A 527 13.32 5.83 19.17
CA ALA A 527 12.23 5.07 19.79
C ALA A 527 11.51 5.88 20.88
N VAL A 528 10.17 5.92 20.80
CA VAL A 528 9.28 6.48 21.81
C VAL A 528 8.31 5.39 22.27
N VAL A 529 8.46 4.96 23.53
CA VAL A 529 7.66 3.88 24.12
C VAL A 529 6.63 4.48 25.08
N GLY A 530 5.40 4.64 24.60
CA GLY A 530 4.22 5.03 25.38
C GLY A 530 3.34 3.84 25.82
N ALA A 531 3.63 2.62 25.38
CA ALA A 531 3.02 1.38 25.89
C ALA A 531 3.74 0.83 27.10
N ARG A 532 3.03 0.09 27.94
CA ARG A 532 3.69 -0.74 28.96
C ARG A 532 4.42 -1.88 28.28
N LEU A 533 5.64 -2.18 28.73
CA LEU A 533 6.38 -3.36 28.31
C LEU A 533 6.23 -4.45 29.38
N GLY A 534 6.06 -5.70 28.94
CA GLY A 534 6.02 -6.86 29.82
C GLY A 534 7.40 -7.24 30.36
N THR A 535 7.52 -8.47 30.86
CA THR A 535 8.81 -9.05 31.29
C THR A 535 9.75 -9.25 30.09
N GLY A 536 10.98 -9.70 30.33
CA GLY A 536 11.99 -9.94 29.29
C GLY A 536 13.21 -9.03 29.43
N THR A 537 13.97 -8.89 28.35
CA THR A 537 15.18 -8.06 28.28
C THR A 537 14.93 -6.81 27.45
N LEU A 538 15.10 -5.63 28.03
CA LEU A 538 15.07 -4.35 27.33
C LEU A 538 16.51 -3.92 27.02
N THR A 539 16.83 -3.70 25.75
CA THR A 539 18.11 -3.12 25.31
C THR A 539 17.84 -1.81 24.58
N SER A 540 18.43 -0.71 25.06
CA SER A 540 18.32 0.63 24.48
C SER A 540 19.60 1.00 23.72
N ASN A 541 19.44 1.50 22.50
CA ASN A 541 20.48 1.99 21.61
C ASN A 541 20.10 3.36 21.05
N GLY A 542 21.03 4.31 21.04
CA GLY A 542 20.76 5.68 20.59
C GLY A 542 19.85 6.45 21.55
N THR A 543 19.07 7.39 21.03
CA THR A 543 18.18 8.27 21.81
C THR A 543 16.80 7.63 21.94
N VAL A 544 16.46 7.19 23.15
CA VAL A 544 15.21 6.48 23.44
C VAL A 544 14.45 7.18 24.56
N ALA A 545 13.13 7.31 24.39
CA ALA A 545 12.22 7.76 25.43
C ALA A 545 11.31 6.61 25.90
N LEU A 546 11.42 6.25 27.17
CA LEU A 546 10.51 5.32 27.84
C LEU A 546 9.53 6.14 28.69
N ASN A 547 8.27 6.20 28.25
CA ASN A 547 7.22 7.04 28.85
C ASN A 547 6.14 6.21 29.57
N ALA A 548 6.32 4.90 29.65
CA ALA A 548 5.42 3.97 30.33
C ALA A 548 6.22 2.87 31.04
N THR A 549 5.57 2.13 31.94
CA THR A 549 6.24 1.13 32.78
C THR A 549 6.80 -0.03 31.95
N SER A 550 7.99 -0.48 32.27
CA SER A 550 8.61 -1.69 31.77
C SER A 550 8.76 -2.71 32.89
N ALA A 551 8.15 -3.88 32.71
CA ALA A 551 8.33 -5.02 33.61
C ALA A 551 9.57 -5.87 33.26
N ALA A 552 10.44 -5.40 32.36
CA ALA A 552 11.66 -6.08 31.96
C ALA A 552 12.55 -6.37 33.18
N THR A 553 13.00 -7.61 33.31
CA THR A 553 13.87 -8.05 34.41
C THR A 553 15.33 -7.69 34.17
N ILE A 554 15.69 -7.41 32.92
CA ILE A 554 17.01 -6.94 32.52
C ILE A 554 16.83 -5.68 31.67
N VAL A 555 17.58 -4.63 32.00
CA VAL A 555 17.57 -3.35 31.27
C VAL A 555 19.02 -2.99 30.92
N ASN A 556 19.35 -3.03 29.64
CA ASN A 556 20.67 -2.71 29.12
C ASN A 556 20.63 -1.38 28.38
N VAL A 557 21.32 -0.36 28.90
CA VAL A 557 21.56 0.89 28.19
C VAL A 557 22.89 0.75 27.45
N ALA A 558 22.80 0.23 26.23
CA ALA A 558 23.96 -0.22 25.45
C ALA A 558 24.68 0.92 24.74
N SER A 559 23.94 1.91 24.23
CA SER A 559 24.49 3.11 23.61
C SER A 559 23.50 4.28 23.68
N GLY A 560 24.01 5.51 23.49
CA GLY A 560 23.16 6.70 23.47
C GLY A 560 22.53 7.03 24.83
N THR A 561 21.29 7.51 24.83
CA THR A 561 20.57 7.91 26.05
C THR A 561 19.21 7.21 26.14
N LEU A 562 19.02 6.40 27.18
CA LEU A 562 17.69 5.98 27.63
C LEU A 562 17.14 7.03 28.60
N SER A 563 16.02 7.66 28.24
CA SER A 563 15.35 8.67 29.07
C SER A 563 14.07 8.11 29.65
N LEU A 564 13.96 8.11 30.98
CA LEU A 564 12.72 7.77 31.68
C LEU A 564 11.84 9.03 31.77
N GLY A 565 10.61 8.97 31.28
CA GLY A 565 9.70 10.13 31.22
C GLY A 565 9.06 10.51 32.56
N ALA A 566 9.03 9.59 33.53
CA ALA A 566 8.41 9.77 34.84
C ALA A 566 9.12 8.94 35.92
N ALA A 567 8.58 8.93 37.14
CA ALA A 567 9.01 8.05 38.23
C ALA A 567 8.49 6.61 38.05
N SER A 568 9.18 5.64 38.65
CA SER A 568 8.75 4.23 38.76
C SER A 568 8.40 3.59 37.41
N LEU A 569 9.27 3.77 36.42
CA LEU A 569 9.08 3.18 35.10
C LEU A 569 9.78 1.84 34.95
N LEU A 570 10.86 1.60 35.67
CA LEU A 570 11.54 0.30 35.65
C LEU A 570 10.95 -0.63 36.72
N ALA A 571 11.11 -1.94 36.54
CA ALA A 571 10.69 -2.90 37.55
C ALA A 571 11.63 -2.86 38.76
N ASP A 572 11.06 -2.93 39.97
CA ASP A 572 11.81 -2.93 41.24
C ASP A 572 12.85 -4.06 41.35
N ALA A 573 12.68 -5.15 40.59
CA ALA A 573 13.61 -6.28 40.55
C ALA A 573 14.58 -6.26 39.35
N ALA A 574 14.54 -5.21 38.51
CA ALA A 574 15.33 -5.14 37.29
C ALA A 574 16.83 -5.09 37.58
N ALA A 575 17.61 -5.88 36.84
CA ALA A 575 19.05 -5.70 36.75
C ALA A 575 19.36 -4.68 35.64
N VAL A 576 19.85 -3.51 36.02
CA VAL A 576 20.15 -2.42 35.08
C VAL A 576 21.64 -2.37 34.79
N SER A 577 22.01 -2.31 33.50
CA SER A 577 23.38 -2.04 33.06
C SER A 577 23.45 -0.76 32.23
N ILE A 578 24.52 0.03 32.41
CA ILE A 578 24.83 1.21 31.60
C ILE A 578 26.23 1.05 31.03
N SER A 579 26.33 0.81 29.72
CA SER A 579 27.60 0.63 29.02
C SER A 579 28.42 1.93 28.97
N SER A 580 29.73 1.79 28.74
CA SER A 580 30.62 2.95 28.56
C SER A 580 30.13 3.85 27.42
N GLY A 581 30.11 5.16 27.67
CA GLY A 581 29.59 6.17 26.73
C GLY A 581 28.06 6.25 26.63
N ALA A 582 27.31 5.34 27.27
CA ALA A 582 25.84 5.37 27.31
C ALA A 582 25.33 6.16 28.53
N THR A 583 24.07 6.60 28.48
CA THR A 583 23.42 7.39 29.53
C THR A 583 22.04 6.85 29.90
N LEU A 584 21.79 6.56 31.18
CA LEU A 584 20.44 6.43 31.72
C LEU A 584 20.03 7.77 32.35
N ARG A 585 18.98 8.42 31.87
CA ARG A 585 18.49 9.69 32.41
C ARG A 585 17.16 9.51 33.13
N LEU A 586 17.13 9.82 34.42
CA LEU A 586 15.94 9.70 35.25
C LEU A 586 15.04 10.96 35.13
N GLY A 587 13.78 10.77 34.73
CA GLY A 587 12.73 11.81 34.80
C GLY A 587 12.00 11.87 36.14
N GLY A 588 12.19 10.86 37.00
CA GLY A 588 11.63 10.77 38.34
C GLY A 588 12.40 9.74 39.17
N ASN A 589 12.01 9.55 40.44
CA ASN A 589 12.65 8.53 41.28
C ASN A 589 12.30 7.13 40.77
N ASP A 590 13.24 6.19 40.83
CA ASP A 590 13.02 4.82 40.41
C ASP A 590 13.68 3.81 41.37
N THR A 591 13.20 2.58 41.37
CA THR A 591 13.70 1.47 42.18
C THR A 591 14.02 0.30 41.27
N VAL A 592 15.18 -0.32 41.46
CA VAL A 592 15.65 -1.46 40.67
C VAL A 592 16.33 -2.49 41.56
N GLY A 593 16.54 -3.70 41.07
CA GLY A 593 17.19 -4.76 41.83
C GLY A 593 18.68 -4.47 42.02
N SER A 594 19.35 -4.09 40.92
CA SER A 594 20.77 -3.74 40.91
C SER A 594 21.11 -2.78 39.78
N LEU A 595 22.19 -2.02 39.96
CA LEU A 595 22.81 -1.19 38.92
C LEU A 595 24.25 -1.64 38.67
N THR A 596 24.63 -1.84 37.41
CA THR A 596 26.02 -1.93 36.96
C THR A 596 26.30 -0.81 35.95
N ALA A 597 27.14 0.16 36.29
CA ALA A 597 27.37 1.33 35.45
C ALA A 597 28.84 1.48 35.08
N ALA A 598 29.14 1.59 33.77
CA ALA A 598 30.39 2.12 33.22
C ALA A 598 30.16 3.44 32.45
N GLY A 599 28.90 3.79 32.18
CA GLY A 599 28.49 5.05 31.57
C GLY A 599 27.91 6.06 32.57
N THR A 600 27.00 6.91 32.09
CA THR A 600 26.42 8.00 32.88
C THR A 600 25.05 7.64 33.45
N LEU A 601 24.85 7.80 34.75
CA LEU A 601 23.53 7.88 35.37
C LEU A 601 23.16 9.35 35.58
N ALA A 602 22.27 9.90 34.74
CA ALA A 602 21.91 11.31 34.67
C ALA A 602 20.55 11.64 35.32
N GLY A 603 20.34 12.93 35.59
CA GLY A 603 19.13 13.47 36.22
C GLY A 603 19.38 13.87 37.67
N THR A 604 18.38 14.48 38.32
CA THR A 604 18.45 14.91 39.74
C THR A 604 17.66 14.01 40.70
N SER A 605 16.94 13.03 40.12
CA SER A 605 16.14 12.06 40.86
C SER A 605 16.99 11.01 41.56
N THR A 606 16.35 10.20 42.40
CA THR A 606 17.00 9.10 43.11
C THR A 606 16.77 7.78 42.38
N LEU A 607 17.84 7.02 42.15
CA LEU A 607 17.76 5.59 41.81
C LEU A 607 18.06 4.78 43.08
N THR A 608 17.11 3.96 43.51
CA THR A 608 17.29 3.04 44.64
C THR A 608 17.56 1.63 44.12
N ALA A 609 18.60 0.97 44.62
CA ALA A 609 18.96 -0.40 44.27
C ALA A 609 19.59 -1.13 45.46
N ALA A 610 19.48 -2.47 45.50
CA ALA A 610 20.16 -3.24 46.54
C ALA A 610 21.68 -3.12 46.41
N THR A 611 22.19 -3.11 45.18
CA THR A 611 23.61 -2.97 44.86
C THR A 611 23.85 -1.99 43.71
N TYR A 612 24.94 -1.23 43.80
CA TYR A 612 25.45 -0.36 42.75
C TYR A 612 26.91 -0.73 42.45
N ALA A 613 27.16 -1.42 41.35
CA ALA A 613 28.51 -1.68 40.83
C ALA A 613 28.90 -0.57 39.83
N LEU A 614 29.69 0.38 40.29
CA LEU A 614 30.21 1.50 39.50
C LEU A 614 31.61 1.11 38.99
N ASN A 615 31.76 0.98 37.68
CA ASN A 615 32.98 0.56 37.02
C ASN A 615 33.73 1.76 36.41
N ASP A 616 34.92 1.49 35.86
CA ASP A 616 35.79 2.52 35.31
C ASP A 616 35.07 3.37 34.26
N GLY A 617 35.15 4.69 34.42
CA GLY A 617 34.48 5.67 33.56
C GLY A 617 33.06 6.05 33.99
N ALA A 618 32.49 5.43 35.03
CA ALA A 618 31.13 5.75 35.46
C ALA A 618 30.98 7.21 35.95
N ALA A 619 29.92 7.87 35.49
CA ALA A 619 29.54 9.22 35.89
C ALA A 619 28.14 9.23 36.52
N VAL A 620 28.07 9.31 37.84
CA VAL A 620 26.81 9.32 38.60
C VAL A 620 26.40 10.74 38.92
N ASN A 621 25.50 11.26 38.09
CA ASN A 621 24.91 12.58 38.26
C ASN A 621 23.55 12.54 38.95
N ALA A 622 22.90 11.37 39.07
CA ALA A 622 21.71 11.19 39.89
C ALA A 622 22.05 10.95 41.38
N ARG A 623 21.05 10.97 42.25
CA ARG A 623 21.20 10.53 43.64
C ARG A 623 21.13 9.00 43.70
N LEU A 624 21.99 8.37 44.47
CA LEU A 624 21.88 6.95 44.81
C LEU A 624 21.13 6.80 46.13
N GLY A 625 20.13 5.92 46.15
CA GLY A 625 19.36 5.58 47.35
C GLY A 625 20.13 4.70 48.33
N LEU A 626 19.41 4.10 49.27
CA LEU A 626 19.97 3.06 50.14
C LEU A 626 20.49 1.89 49.30
N GLY A 627 21.45 1.13 49.86
CA GLY A 627 22.07 -0.03 49.23
C GLY A 627 23.58 -0.10 49.53
N THR A 628 24.27 -0.96 48.80
CA THR A 628 25.74 -1.09 48.83
C THR A 628 26.33 -0.61 47.52
N VAL A 629 27.27 0.34 47.58
CA VAL A 629 28.02 0.81 46.41
C VAL A 629 29.37 0.09 46.37
N THR A 630 29.75 -0.40 45.20
CA THR A 630 31.10 -0.87 44.89
C THR A 630 31.64 -0.03 43.75
N SER A 631 32.78 0.62 43.96
CA SER A 631 33.47 1.48 43.00
C SER A 631 34.76 0.81 42.55
N ASN A 632 34.88 0.59 41.24
CA ASN A 632 36.03 0.02 40.56
C ASN A 632 36.56 1.00 39.51
N GLY A 633 37.84 1.34 39.56
CA GLY A 633 38.44 2.28 38.60
C GLY A 633 38.09 3.73 38.89
N SER A 634 38.01 4.55 37.84
CA SER A 634 37.76 5.99 37.93
C SER A 634 36.26 6.27 37.85
N VAL A 635 35.65 6.60 38.99
CA VAL A 635 34.22 6.90 39.11
C VAL A 635 34.04 8.33 39.57
N SER A 636 33.06 9.05 39.01
CA SER A 636 32.70 10.41 39.44
C SER A 636 31.25 10.47 39.91
N VAL A 637 31.01 11.22 40.98
CA VAL A 637 29.69 11.38 41.59
C VAL A 637 29.45 12.86 41.88
N THR A 638 28.35 13.42 41.36
CA THR A 638 28.01 14.85 41.53
C THR A 638 26.77 15.08 42.40
N ASN A 639 26.11 14.02 42.87
CA ASN A 639 24.96 14.10 43.79
C ASN A 639 25.09 13.12 44.97
N ASP A 640 24.11 13.12 45.88
CA ASP A 640 24.16 12.34 47.12
C ASP A 640 24.25 10.81 46.90
N ILE A 641 25.03 10.16 47.75
CA ILE A 641 25.07 8.70 47.93
C ILE A 641 24.49 8.38 49.31
N ALA A 642 23.25 7.90 49.35
CA ALA A 642 22.59 7.49 50.59
C ALA A 642 22.96 6.06 51.04
N ALA A 643 23.81 5.36 50.29
CA ALA A 643 24.26 4.00 50.61
C ALA A 643 24.93 3.94 52.00
N LEU A 644 24.69 2.84 52.72
CA LEU A 644 25.26 2.62 54.06
C LEU A 644 26.67 2.03 53.99
N THR A 645 27.00 1.38 52.88
CA THR A 645 28.32 0.80 52.64
C THR A 645 28.81 1.20 51.26
N VAL A 646 30.05 1.68 51.19
CA VAL A 646 30.73 2.02 49.93
C VAL A 646 32.09 1.33 49.90
N HIS A 647 32.24 0.33 49.06
CA HIS A 647 33.51 -0.34 48.78
C HIS A 647 34.22 0.41 47.64
N VAL A 648 35.41 0.96 47.87
CA VAL A 648 36.26 1.52 46.81
C VAL A 648 37.43 0.56 46.59
N ASP A 649 37.18 -0.46 45.79
CA ASP A 649 38.08 -1.60 45.64
C ASP A 649 39.35 -1.19 44.90
N SER A 650 39.22 -0.40 43.84
CA SER A 650 40.35 0.06 43.02
C SER A 650 40.08 1.44 42.41
N GLY A 651 41.13 2.13 41.97
CA GLY A 651 41.02 3.42 41.28
C GLY A 651 40.60 4.58 42.21
N THR A 652 39.81 5.53 41.70
CA THR A 652 39.42 6.74 42.41
C THR A 652 37.90 6.97 42.32
N LEU A 653 37.24 7.07 43.47
CA LEU A 653 35.89 7.58 43.62
C LEU A 653 35.94 9.09 43.87
N THR A 654 35.58 9.89 42.87
CA THR A 654 35.59 11.36 42.93
C THR A 654 34.23 11.91 43.30
N ILE A 655 34.14 12.55 44.47
CA ILE A 655 32.95 13.22 44.98
C ILE A 655 32.97 14.70 44.60
N GLY A 656 31.88 15.18 44.03
CA GLY A 656 31.71 16.56 43.56
C GLY A 656 32.19 16.79 42.13
N ASN A 657 33.33 16.20 41.75
CA ASN A 657 33.97 16.36 40.43
C ASN A 657 33.99 17.81 39.89
N GLY A 658 34.35 18.77 40.74
CA GLY A 658 34.38 20.21 40.43
C GLY A 658 33.04 20.94 40.56
N SER A 659 31.95 20.23 40.87
CA SER A 659 30.64 20.84 41.09
C SER A 659 30.49 21.45 42.50
N GLY A 660 29.61 22.44 42.62
CA GLY A 660 29.16 23.02 43.89
C GLY A 660 27.93 22.32 44.48
N ALA A 661 27.48 21.22 43.87
CA ALA A 661 26.29 20.50 44.28
C ALA A 661 26.47 19.81 45.64
N ASN A 662 25.36 19.45 46.28
CA ASN A 662 25.32 18.70 47.54
C ASN A 662 25.76 17.23 47.38
N SER A 663 26.82 16.90 46.64
CA SER A 663 27.34 15.53 46.59
C SER A 663 27.94 15.14 47.94
N HIS A 664 27.18 14.45 48.78
CA HIS A 664 27.62 13.93 50.07
C HIS A 664 27.53 12.40 50.10
N LEU A 665 28.47 11.77 50.80
CA LEU A 665 28.24 10.41 51.32
C LEU A 665 27.39 10.54 52.58
N ALA A 666 26.47 9.61 52.80
CA ALA A 666 25.70 9.57 54.04
C ALA A 666 26.63 9.59 55.26
N GLY A 667 26.29 10.40 56.27
CA GLY A 667 27.08 10.50 57.50
C GLY A 667 27.15 9.20 58.30
N THR A 668 26.23 8.27 58.06
CA THR A 668 26.21 6.92 58.65
C THR A 668 26.91 5.87 57.78
N ALA A 669 27.47 6.25 56.63
CA ALA A 669 28.11 5.30 55.74
C ALA A 669 29.47 4.83 56.28
N THR A 670 29.80 3.57 55.99
CA THR A 670 31.17 3.02 56.10
C THR A 670 31.77 2.92 54.71
N VAL A 671 32.98 3.44 54.56
CA VAL A 671 33.79 3.35 53.33
C VAL A 671 35.03 2.51 53.62
N ASP A 672 35.26 1.49 52.81
CA ASP A 672 36.43 0.61 52.91
C ASP A 672 36.99 0.29 51.51
N GLY A 673 38.00 -0.57 51.44
CA GLY A 673 38.64 -0.99 50.19
C GLY A 673 40.11 -0.59 50.13
N SER A 674 40.64 -0.41 48.92
CA SER A 674 42.05 -0.09 48.67
C SER A 674 42.28 1.03 47.64
N GLY A 675 41.21 1.62 47.10
CA GLY A 675 41.28 2.76 46.19
C GLY A 675 41.36 4.11 46.91
N THR A 676 41.11 5.18 46.14
CA THR A 676 41.13 6.56 46.62
C THR A 676 39.72 7.15 46.65
N VAL A 677 39.35 7.80 47.75
CA VAL A 677 38.18 8.69 47.81
C VAL A 677 38.66 10.12 47.63
N ALA A 678 38.34 10.73 46.49
CA ALA A 678 38.74 12.08 46.13
C ALA A 678 37.60 13.08 46.31
N PHE A 679 37.79 14.08 47.16
CA PHE A 679 36.86 15.19 47.34
C PHE A 679 37.27 16.35 46.44
N ASN A 680 36.61 16.48 45.31
CA ASN A 680 36.77 17.57 44.36
C ASN A 680 35.50 18.42 44.35
N ARG A 681 35.27 19.21 45.41
CA ARG A 681 34.07 20.03 45.59
C ARG A 681 34.42 21.51 45.59
N THR A 682 33.49 22.36 45.16
CA THR A 682 33.62 23.83 45.34
C THR A 682 32.85 24.36 46.55
N GLY A 683 31.87 23.60 47.07
CA GLY A 683 31.16 23.89 48.31
C GLY A 683 31.68 23.10 49.51
N ASP A 684 31.68 23.73 50.69
CA ASP A 684 32.12 23.12 51.95
C ASP A 684 31.30 21.87 52.31
N ILE A 685 31.90 20.95 53.06
CA ILE A 685 31.28 19.70 53.51
C ILE A 685 31.85 19.28 54.86
N SER A 686 30.98 18.82 55.75
CA SER A 686 31.39 18.01 56.91
C SER A 686 31.00 16.56 56.67
N SER A 687 31.97 15.66 56.73
CA SER A 687 31.77 14.23 56.59
C SER A 687 31.88 13.57 57.96
N ALA A 688 30.80 12.88 58.35
CA ALA A 688 30.75 11.96 59.48
C ALA A 688 30.93 10.50 59.05
N THR A 689 31.24 10.25 57.77
CA THR A 689 31.47 8.93 57.20
C THR A 689 32.68 8.26 57.86
N ALA A 690 32.60 6.95 58.13
CA ALA A 690 33.72 6.17 58.65
C ALA A 690 34.57 5.64 57.48
N PHE A 691 35.83 6.06 57.38
CA PHE A 691 36.79 5.57 56.39
C PHE A 691 37.71 4.53 57.02
N THR A 692 37.78 3.33 56.43
CA THR A 692 38.49 2.18 57.00
C THR A 692 39.31 1.44 55.92
N GLY A 693 40.13 0.46 56.31
CA GLY A 693 40.86 -0.40 55.38
C GLY A 693 42.07 0.28 54.71
N GLY A 694 42.36 -0.10 53.46
CA GLY A 694 43.48 0.42 52.66
C GLY A 694 43.19 1.73 51.93
N ILE A 695 42.07 2.41 52.23
CA ILE A 695 41.64 3.60 51.50
C ILE A 695 42.63 4.76 51.63
N SER A 696 42.80 5.48 50.52
CA SER A 696 43.45 6.79 50.49
C SER A 696 42.41 7.90 50.39
N ILE A 697 42.62 9.02 51.08
CA ILE A 697 41.78 10.22 50.97
C ILE A 697 42.51 11.29 50.17
N ALA A 698 41.88 11.85 49.15
CA ALA A 698 42.43 12.97 48.38
C ALA A 698 41.53 14.20 48.48
N LYS A 699 42.07 15.32 48.94
CA LYS A 699 41.39 16.61 48.97
C LYS A 699 41.87 17.46 47.79
N LEU A 700 41.00 17.63 46.80
CA LEU A 700 41.31 18.24 45.49
C LEU A 700 40.60 19.57 45.24
N GLY A 701 39.39 19.74 45.80
CA GLY A 701 38.58 20.95 45.59
C GLY A 701 39.07 22.16 46.35
N SER A 702 38.63 23.37 45.99
CA SER A 702 39.01 24.63 46.68
C SER A 702 38.32 24.83 48.04
N ASN A 703 37.31 24.01 48.35
CA ASN A 703 36.44 24.13 49.52
C ASN A 703 37.11 23.69 50.85
N VAL A 704 36.35 23.76 51.94
CA VAL A 704 36.65 23.11 53.22
C VAL A 704 35.99 21.73 53.28
N LEU A 705 36.80 20.68 53.46
CA LEU A 705 36.33 19.34 53.86
C LEU A 705 36.61 19.18 55.35
N THR A 706 35.58 18.97 56.17
CA THR A 706 35.74 18.66 57.60
C THR A 706 35.54 17.16 57.82
N LEU A 707 36.54 16.46 58.39
CA LEU A 707 36.40 15.07 58.80
C LEU A 707 36.08 15.01 60.29
N SER A 708 34.91 14.48 60.65
CA SER A 708 34.42 14.53 62.04
C SER A 708 34.29 13.16 62.70
N ASN A 709 34.49 12.06 61.96
CA ASN A 709 34.34 10.71 62.50
C ASN A 709 35.64 10.22 63.15
N THR A 710 35.58 9.92 64.45
CA THR A 710 36.71 9.42 65.26
C THR A 710 36.94 7.92 65.10
N ALA A 711 36.12 7.22 64.31
CA ALA A 711 36.28 5.80 63.99
C ALA A 711 37.05 5.57 62.67
N ASN A 712 37.61 6.63 62.09
CA ASN A 712 38.46 6.51 60.91
C ASN A 712 39.70 5.65 61.22
N SER A 713 39.96 4.66 60.37
CA SER A 713 41.05 3.67 60.55
C SER A 713 41.74 3.29 59.23
N TYR A 714 41.58 4.14 58.20
CA TYR A 714 42.17 3.91 56.89
C TYR A 714 43.71 4.06 56.90
N THR A 715 44.40 3.30 56.04
CA THR A 715 45.86 3.19 56.04
C THR A 715 46.55 3.70 54.77
N GLY A 716 45.80 3.96 53.69
CA GLY A 716 46.36 4.36 52.38
C GLY A 716 46.98 5.77 52.35
N GLY A 717 46.59 6.63 53.29
CA GLY A 717 47.13 7.98 53.45
C GLY A 717 46.15 9.09 53.08
N THR A 718 46.57 10.34 53.27
CA THR A 718 45.78 11.54 53.00
C THR A 718 46.58 12.54 52.20
N THR A 719 46.10 12.93 51.03
CA THR A 719 46.72 13.96 50.19
C THR A 719 45.85 15.20 50.12
N ILE A 720 46.43 16.37 50.32
CA ILE A 720 45.75 17.67 50.29
C ILE A 720 46.43 18.55 49.24
N THR A 721 45.74 18.76 48.12
CA THR A 721 46.30 19.53 46.99
C THR A 721 45.69 20.93 46.85
N SER A 722 44.50 21.15 47.38
CA SER A 722 43.81 22.44 47.34
C SER A 722 42.79 22.59 48.47
N GLY A 723 42.38 23.83 48.74
CA GLY A 723 41.46 24.19 49.81
C GLY A 723 41.95 23.72 51.19
N THR A 724 41.02 23.43 52.09
CA THR A 724 41.33 23.03 53.47
C THR A 724 40.74 21.65 53.79
N LEU A 725 41.54 20.76 54.36
CA LEU A 725 41.07 19.61 55.13
C LEU A 725 41.07 20.00 56.61
N GLN A 726 39.89 20.17 57.21
CA GLN A 726 39.70 20.55 58.60
C GLN A 726 39.44 19.31 59.47
N LEU A 727 40.14 19.20 60.60
CA LEU A 727 39.81 18.19 61.61
C LEU A 727 38.55 18.65 62.37
N GLY A 728 37.54 17.78 62.45
CA GLY A 728 36.29 17.98 63.18
C GLY A 728 36.35 17.49 64.63
N GLY A 729 37.21 16.52 64.93
CA GLY A 729 37.51 15.97 66.25
C GLY A 729 39.00 15.62 66.41
N ASN A 730 39.39 15.07 67.55
CA ASN A 730 40.71 14.43 67.70
C ASN A 730 40.71 13.06 67.03
N ASP A 731 41.87 12.61 66.56
CA ASP A 731 42.06 11.27 65.97
C ASP A 731 41.06 10.96 64.85
N VAL A 732 40.89 11.90 63.92
CA VAL A 732 39.96 11.77 62.78
C VAL A 732 40.66 11.45 61.48
N LEU A 733 41.99 11.56 61.41
CA LEU A 733 42.78 11.01 60.31
C LEU A 733 43.08 9.52 60.55
N GLY A 734 43.33 8.81 59.46
CA GLY A 734 43.82 7.44 59.51
C GLY A 734 45.33 7.39 59.81
N SER A 735 45.87 6.18 60.04
CA SER A 735 47.27 5.97 60.40
C SER A 735 48.26 6.09 59.23
N GLY A 736 47.75 6.22 58.01
CA GLY A 736 48.55 6.40 56.79
C GLY A 736 49.36 7.71 56.75
N PRO A 737 50.19 7.92 55.72
CA PRO A 737 50.97 9.15 55.58
C PRO A 737 50.08 10.33 55.19
N VAL A 738 50.45 11.55 55.59
CA VAL A 738 49.80 12.79 55.18
C VAL A 738 50.72 13.59 54.27
N SER A 739 50.22 13.97 53.09
CA SER A 739 50.93 14.83 52.13
C SER A 739 50.11 16.10 51.87
N VAL A 740 50.70 17.26 52.14
CA VAL A 740 50.10 18.56 51.85
C VAL A 740 50.89 19.21 50.72
N SER A 741 50.30 19.25 49.52
CA SER A 741 50.95 19.75 48.30
C SER A 741 50.08 20.84 47.64
N GLY A 742 50.08 22.05 48.20
CA GLY A 742 49.30 23.20 47.70
C GLY A 742 48.09 23.63 48.54
N GLY A 743 47.52 22.74 49.37
CA GLY A 743 46.38 23.06 50.23
C GLY A 743 46.73 23.27 51.70
N THR A 744 45.73 23.18 52.57
CA THR A 744 45.86 23.38 54.03
C THR A 744 45.33 22.19 54.83
N LEU A 745 46.12 21.67 55.76
CA LEU A 745 45.63 20.83 56.86
C LEU A 745 45.27 21.74 58.04
N GLY A 746 43.98 21.89 58.33
CA GLY A 746 43.47 22.69 59.45
C GLY A 746 43.24 21.83 60.69
N MET A 747 44.11 21.92 61.69
CA MET A 747 44.01 21.17 62.94
C MET A 747 43.08 21.83 63.96
N GLY A 748 42.91 23.15 63.93
CA GLY A 748 42.25 23.87 65.02
C GLY A 748 42.94 23.58 66.37
N THR A 749 42.19 23.23 67.41
CA THR A 749 42.74 22.82 68.73
C THR A 749 42.92 21.29 68.85
N ARG A 750 42.79 20.53 67.76
CA ARG A 750 42.66 19.07 67.79
C ARG A 750 43.99 18.37 67.58
N THR A 751 44.14 17.18 68.13
CA THR A 751 45.35 16.35 68.02
C THR A 751 45.11 15.14 67.13
N ASP A 752 46.14 14.68 66.42
CA ASP A 752 46.05 13.50 65.56
C ASP A 752 47.41 12.79 65.43
N THR A 753 47.41 11.52 64.99
CA THR A 753 48.62 10.70 64.82
C THR A 753 48.65 10.03 63.45
N VAL A 754 49.74 10.23 62.70
CA VAL A 754 49.91 9.74 61.32
C VAL A 754 51.29 9.11 61.16
N SER A 755 51.48 8.25 60.15
CA SER A 755 52.79 7.58 59.98
C SER A 755 53.93 8.54 59.61
N SER A 756 53.67 9.47 58.69
CA SER A 756 54.58 10.55 58.30
C SER A 756 53.81 11.77 57.81
N LEU A 757 54.44 12.94 57.87
CA LEU A 757 53.93 14.18 57.29
C LEU A 757 54.92 14.70 56.23
N THR A 758 54.44 14.95 55.02
CA THR A 758 55.14 15.74 54.00
C THR A 758 54.37 17.02 53.71
N VAL A 759 55.01 18.17 53.76
CA VAL A 759 54.43 19.46 53.37
C VAL A 759 55.29 20.06 52.26
N GLN A 760 54.67 20.38 51.13
CA GLN A 760 55.28 21.01 49.97
C GLN A 760 54.38 22.13 49.44
N ASN A 761 54.83 23.38 49.44
CA ASN A 761 53.99 24.52 48.97
C ASN A 761 52.59 24.60 49.63
N GLY A 762 52.44 24.08 50.86
CA GLY A 762 51.17 23.98 51.57
C GLY A 762 51.27 24.45 53.01
N SER A 763 50.18 24.33 53.77
CA SER A 763 50.17 24.75 55.17
C SER A 763 49.54 23.73 56.13
N VAL A 764 50.01 23.75 57.37
CA VAL A 764 49.42 23.03 58.51
C VAL A 764 49.12 24.07 59.59
N THR A 765 47.85 24.25 59.95
CA THR A 765 47.39 25.37 60.77
C THR A 765 46.63 24.90 62.01
N GLY A 766 46.60 25.69 63.08
CA GLY A 766 45.95 25.35 64.35
C GLY A 766 46.93 25.39 65.53
N THR A 767 46.44 25.12 66.74
CA THR A 767 47.25 25.04 67.98
C THR A 767 47.30 23.63 68.57
N GLY A 768 46.64 22.67 67.93
CA GLY A 768 46.71 21.25 68.29
C GLY A 768 48.04 20.60 67.87
N THR A 769 48.23 19.33 68.22
CA THR A 769 49.47 18.58 68.01
C THR A 769 49.29 17.45 66.99
N LEU A 770 50.09 17.44 65.92
CA LEU A 770 50.19 16.32 64.98
C LEU A 770 51.41 15.48 65.33
N THR A 771 51.23 14.21 65.63
CA THR A 771 52.32 13.27 65.93
C THR A 771 52.62 12.41 64.70
N ALA A 772 53.89 12.34 64.28
CA ALA A 772 54.35 11.50 63.19
C ALA A 772 55.79 11.02 63.40
N SER A 773 56.16 9.90 62.78
CA SER A 773 57.53 9.37 62.89
C SER A 773 58.55 10.25 62.16
N THR A 774 58.12 10.85 61.04
CA THR A 774 58.93 11.76 60.23
C THR A 774 58.10 12.96 59.76
N TYR A 775 58.75 14.11 59.70
CA TYR A 775 58.22 15.36 59.15
C TYR A 775 59.16 15.84 58.02
N ALA A 776 58.64 16.02 56.81
CA ALA A 776 59.38 16.54 55.67
C ALA A 776 58.75 17.85 55.20
N LEU A 777 59.41 18.98 55.46
CA LEU A 777 58.91 20.33 55.15
C LEU A 777 59.74 20.94 54.00
N ASN A 778 59.12 21.21 52.86
CA ASN A 778 59.84 21.65 51.65
C ASN A 778 59.14 22.86 50.98
N ASN A 779 59.88 23.92 50.64
CA ASN A 779 59.42 25.13 49.91
C ASN A 779 58.23 25.91 50.52
N LEU A 780 58.45 27.20 50.91
CA LEU A 780 57.42 28.18 51.34
C LEU A 780 56.22 27.58 52.12
N THR A 781 56.50 26.71 53.09
CA THR A 781 55.50 26.04 53.91
C THR A 781 55.17 26.88 55.14
N THR A 782 53.89 26.91 55.54
CA THR A 782 53.46 27.53 56.82
C THR A 782 52.98 26.44 57.77
N VAL A 783 53.73 26.18 58.84
CA VAL A 783 53.34 25.22 59.89
C VAL A 783 53.17 25.97 61.20
N ASN A 784 51.92 26.17 61.61
CA ASN A 784 51.55 26.84 62.86
C ASN A 784 51.03 25.87 63.93
N ALA A 785 50.76 24.61 63.58
CA ALA A 785 50.41 23.56 64.53
C ALA A 785 51.64 23.03 65.28
N ASN A 786 51.41 22.42 66.44
CA ASN A 786 52.47 21.73 67.18
C ASN A 786 52.82 20.42 66.46
N LEU A 787 54.10 20.16 66.24
CA LEU A 787 54.58 18.85 65.77
C LEU A 787 55.06 18.04 66.98
N GLY A 788 54.55 16.81 67.14
CA GLY A 788 54.97 15.88 68.19
C GLY A 788 56.38 15.34 67.96
N ALA A 789 56.85 14.44 68.84
CA ALA A 789 58.17 13.84 68.71
C ALA A 789 58.33 13.04 67.39
N GLY A 790 59.40 13.30 66.64
CA GLY A 790 59.73 12.64 65.38
C GLY A 790 60.95 13.27 64.69
N THR A 791 61.39 12.69 63.58
CA THR A 791 62.54 13.20 62.81
C THR A 791 62.10 14.27 61.81
N LEU A 792 62.59 15.49 61.95
CA LEU A 792 62.31 16.60 61.04
C LEU A 792 63.42 16.73 59.99
N THR A 793 63.03 16.71 58.72
CA THR A 793 63.84 17.10 57.56
C THR A 793 63.22 18.33 56.92
N SER A 794 63.99 19.40 56.78
CA SER A 794 63.53 20.65 56.16
C SER A 794 64.46 21.02 55.02
N ASN A 795 63.91 21.26 53.82
CA ASN A 795 64.65 21.68 52.64
C ASN A 795 64.10 22.97 52.02
#